data_AF-A0A7W4HHT8-F1
#
_entry.id   AF-A0A7W4HHT8-F1
#
_cell.length_a   1.000
_cell.length_b   1.000
_cell.length_c   1.000
_cell.angle_alpha   90.00
_cell.angle_beta   90.00
_cell.angle_gamma   90.00
#
_symmetry.space_group_name_H-M   'P 1'
#
loop_
_entity.id
_entity.type
_entity.pdbx_description
1 polymer ?
#
loop_
_entity_poly.entity_id
_entity_poly.type
_entity_poly.pdbx_seq_one_letter_code
_entity_poly.pdbx_strand_id
1 'polypeptide(L)'
;TLSNFPARTWGYKIDDETNFRPIGSVASPTNLFNSEEKTDGNEVKNITIGMNLGTDLLSGSYKNTLMISVISNNNAGTNATLTRGPDLNQKIARSAILAGTNLHAIKGFKRSPTAPTAAMKTINIEDSDESSYEILAWFDPADKTVYYYCENDRVYMNEDSRQIFNNILNITDIDLSGLDTRYVKDMSFMFNNARSVVNLDLSTFKTSRVTAMTNMFAYMGSLKNLNISSFKTKNVKSFSRMFMGDSSLQNLDLSNFDTAKVTDMGNMFSGASNITSLDLGNFNTANVVNMQEMFKDCGNLTSLNVSSFDTAKVTNMQTMFGGATKLTSLDIRNFDTSKVNNMLSMFGNLRSLTDFKISDKFKTTNVTNMASMFSNCILLEELDLSNFDTRKVITTSAMFSGMSNVKKIILSPNFQTSNVTNMNSMFNNCNQLQEIDLSSFDTRKVTDFTNMFNACSNLTSLDVSTFNTSESISMAGMFSGMLNLTSLELGHNFNTSKANSLYNMFFNDRKLVSLDLSQFDTRNVTNMASMFSYMFELKNLNISSFDTSKVESMYRMFYSTSKLENLDFSHFDTSKVHNMQDIFSGMAALSSINLGGRFSTASVTDMRGMFTDTNSLTELDLSNFNTAKVNKFSNMFASSRPLETKLEKIYVSQDFNISAGTEFNNVFQNQVKLRGGNGSFLVNPASADKTWLRIDRPGAKGYFTQKP
;
A
#
# COMPACT_ATOMS: atom_id res chain seq x y z
N THR A 1 9.80 49.15 40.25
CA THR A 1 9.25 49.40 41.60
C THR A 1 8.51 50.72 41.63
N LEU A 2 7.55 50.93 42.55
CA LEU A 2 6.81 52.20 42.69
C LEU A 2 7.72 53.39 43.04
N SER A 3 8.91 53.16 43.58
CA SER A 3 9.91 54.19 43.88
C SER A 3 10.35 55.01 42.66
N ASN A 4 10.16 54.49 41.45
CA ASN A 4 10.54 55.17 40.21
C ASN A 4 9.44 56.11 39.69
N PHE A 5 8.29 56.17 40.37
CA PHE A 5 7.20 57.07 40.02
C PHE A 5 7.38 58.41 40.73
N PRO A 6 6.97 59.54 40.14
CA PRO A 6 6.93 60.81 40.85
C PRO A 6 6.14 60.71 42.17
N ALA A 7 6.53 61.47 43.18
CA ALA A 7 5.79 61.51 44.45
C ALA A 7 4.32 61.88 44.20
N ARG A 8 3.42 61.25 44.97
CA ARG A 8 1.96 61.41 44.93
C ARG A 8 1.31 60.95 43.62
N THR A 9 1.95 60.06 42.87
CA THR A 9 1.39 59.46 41.66
C THR A 9 1.10 57.97 41.82
N TRP A 10 0.21 57.48 40.95
CA TRP A 10 -0.31 56.12 40.98
C TRP A 10 0.22 55.33 39.78
N GLY A 11 0.41 54.05 39.99
CA GLY A 11 0.73 53.09 38.93
C GLY A 11 -0.13 51.85 39.04
N TYR A 12 -0.18 51.11 37.94
CA TYR A 12 -0.82 49.80 37.89
C TYR A 12 0.12 48.75 37.30
N LYS A 13 -0.14 47.47 37.56
CA LYS A 13 0.42 46.35 36.81
C LYS A 13 -0.65 45.28 36.64
N ILE A 14 -0.52 44.47 35.59
CA ILE A 14 -1.49 43.42 35.27
C ILE A 14 -0.84 42.05 35.49
N ASP A 15 -1.58 41.13 36.11
CA ASP A 15 -1.15 39.77 36.41
C ASP A 15 0.24 39.76 37.08
N ASP A 16 1.20 39.01 36.52
CA ASP A 16 2.54 38.82 37.08
C ASP A 16 3.59 39.84 36.57
N GLU A 17 3.15 40.96 35.97
CA GLU A 17 4.06 42.00 35.49
C GLU A 17 4.97 42.52 36.62
N THR A 18 6.27 42.61 36.33
CA THR A 18 7.27 42.99 37.35
C THR A 18 7.28 44.51 37.61
N ASN A 19 6.90 45.31 36.61
CA ASN A 19 6.99 46.77 36.66
C ASN A 19 5.61 47.43 36.63
N PHE A 20 5.44 48.45 37.48
CA PHE A 20 4.28 49.33 37.44
C PHE A 20 4.34 50.27 36.23
N ARG A 21 3.19 50.56 35.64
CA ARG A 21 2.94 51.51 34.55
C ARG A 21 2.13 52.71 35.05
N PRO A 22 2.29 53.91 34.49
CA PRO A 22 1.48 55.07 34.85
C PRO A 22 0.00 54.86 34.51
N ILE A 23 -0.89 55.35 35.38
CA ILE A 23 -2.33 55.37 35.10
C ILE A 23 -2.63 56.62 34.26
N GLY A 24 -3.18 56.44 33.06
CA GLY A 24 -3.61 57.52 32.18
C GLY A 24 -4.72 58.39 32.79
N SER A 25 -4.81 59.64 32.35
CA SER A 25 -5.88 60.55 32.77
C SER A 25 -7.23 60.15 32.17
N VAL A 26 -8.34 60.66 32.72
CA VAL A 26 -9.68 60.44 32.15
C VAL A 26 -9.79 60.96 30.70
N ALA A 27 -9.05 62.02 30.35
CA ALA A 27 -9.02 62.57 28.99
C ALA A 27 -8.19 61.72 28.00
N SER A 28 -7.38 60.78 28.50
CA SER A 28 -6.57 59.87 27.70
C SER A 28 -6.42 58.54 28.46
N PRO A 29 -7.49 57.72 28.49
CA PRO A 29 -7.51 56.51 29.30
C PRO A 29 -6.51 55.49 28.78
N THR A 30 -5.82 54.80 29.68
CA THR A 30 -4.93 53.71 29.31
C THR A 30 -5.74 52.45 29.01
N ASN A 31 -5.53 51.86 27.83
CA ASN A 31 -6.10 50.55 27.54
C ASN A 31 -5.39 49.47 28.36
N LEU A 32 -6.12 48.82 29.26
CA LEU A 32 -5.56 47.78 30.14
C LEU A 32 -5.44 46.43 29.41
N PHE A 33 -6.48 46.02 28.68
CA PHE A 33 -6.49 44.80 27.85
C PHE A 33 -7.65 44.84 26.85
N ASN A 34 -7.49 44.14 25.72
CA ASN A 34 -8.55 43.89 24.74
C ASN A 34 -8.85 42.39 24.71
N SER A 35 -10.14 42.02 24.71
CA SER A 35 -10.56 40.63 24.45
C SER A 35 -11.14 40.56 23.03
N GLU A 36 -10.40 39.93 22.12
CA GLU A 36 -10.77 39.83 20.69
C GLU A 36 -11.60 38.57 20.36
N GLU A 37 -11.65 37.62 21.29
CA GLU A 37 -12.27 36.30 21.13
C GLU A 37 -13.15 35.97 22.35
N LYS A 38 -14.32 35.34 22.13
CA LYS A 38 -15.17 34.88 23.25
C LYS A 38 -14.47 33.71 23.94
N THR A 39 -14.09 33.88 25.20
CA THR A 39 -13.50 32.80 26.01
C THR A 39 -14.59 31.84 26.49
N ASP A 40 -14.32 30.53 26.53
CA ASP A 40 -15.21 29.53 27.15
C ASP A 40 -15.08 29.54 28.69
N GLY A 41 -15.24 30.73 29.28
CA GLY A 41 -15.08 31.02 30.71
C GLY A 41 -14.86 32.51 30.97
N ASN A 42 -14.84 32.91 32.24
CA ASN A 42 -14.48 34.28 32.63
C ASN A 42 -12.98 34.49 32.38
N GLU A 43 -12.62 35.42 31.48
CA GLU A 43 -11.25 35.94 31.42
C GLU A 43 -11.02 36.83 32.65
N VAL A 44 -10.30 36.31 33.64
CA VAL A 44 -9.98 37.04 34.87
C VAL A 44 -8.59 37.67 34.73
N LYS A 45 -8.53 38.99 34.87
CA LYS A 45 -7.27 39.77 34.91
C LYS A 45 -7.10 40.38 36.28
N ASN A 46 -5.95 40.14 36.92
CA ASN A 46 -5.63 40.73 38.21
C ASN A 46 -4.95 42.08 38.01
N ILE A 47 -5.54 43.16 38.53
CA ILE A 47 -4.95 44.50 38.44
C ILE A 47 -4.44 44.87 39.83
N THR A 48 -3.12 45.06 39.95
CA THR A 48 -2.53 45.60 41.19
C THR A 48 -2.34 47.10 41.02
N ILE A 49 -2.91 47.89 41.94
CA ILE A 49 -2.75 49.34 41.99
C ILE A 49 -1.78 49.69 43.11
N GLY A 50 -0.85 50.60 42.84
CA GLY A 50 0.12 51.08 43.80
C GLY A 50 0.29 52.60 43.72
N MET A 51 0.69 53.22 44.82
CA MET A 51 0.93 54.66 44.90
C MET A 51 2.30 54.93 45.51
N ASN A 52 3.04 55.86 44.92
CA ASN A 52 4.22 56.44 45.57
C ASN A 52 3.77 57.66 46.39
N LEU A 53 3.80 57.58 47.72
CA LEU A 53 3.37 58.68 48.59
C LEU A 53 4.37 59.84 48.67
N GLY A 54 5.65 59.60 48.33
CA GLY A 54 6.73 60.52 48.67
C GLY A 54 7.03 60.56 50.18
N THR A 55 7.88 61.48 50.60
CA THR A 55 8.37 61.60 51.99
C THR A 55 7.81 62.79 52.76
N ASP A 56 6.97 63.61 52.13
CA ASP A 56 6.50 64.90 52.64
C ASP A 56 4.97 65.02 52.71
N LEU A 57 4.27 63.88 52.70
CA LEU A 57 2.80 63.85 52.81
C LEU A 57 2.38 64.25 54.23
N LEU A 58 1.56 65.29 54.35
CA LEU A 58 1.02 65.75 55.64
C LEU A 58 0.07 64.69 56.23
N SER A 59 -0.07 64.67 57.55
CA SER A 59 -1.03 63.79 58.21
C SER A 59 -2.46 64.25 57.88
N GLY A 60 -3.29 63.33 57.38
CA GLY A 60 -4.67 63.61 57.00
C GLY A 60 -5.32 62.46 56.23
N SER A 61 -6.61 62.61 55.94
CA SER A 61 -7.38 61.67 55.11
C SER A 61 -7.36 62.10 53.65
N TYR A 62 -6.87 61.23 52.78
CA TYR A 62 -6.82 61.46 51.34
C TYR A 62 -7.78 60.51 50.62
N LYS A 63 -8.50 61.04 49.64
CA LYS A 63 -9.39 60.25 48.78
C LYS A 63 -9.01 60.49 47.32
N ASN A 64 -8.87 59.41 46.57
CA ASN A 64 -8.77 59.45 45.11
C ASN A 64 -9.73 58.43 44.51
N THR A 65 -10.19 58.67 43.28
CA THR A 65 -11.15 57.81 42.59
C THR A 65 -10.49 57.21 41.36
N LEU A 66 -10.39 55.89 41.30
CA LEU A 66 -10.00 55.16 40.10
C LEU A 66 -11.26 54.77 39.31
N MET A 67 -11.31 55.13 38.03
CA MET A 67 -12.39 54.70 37.14
C MET A 67 -11.88 53.56 36.25
N ILE A 68 -12.57 52.42 36.31
CA ILE A 68 -12.35 51.30 35.40
C ILE A 68 -13.62 51.18 34.56
N SER A 69 -13.47 51.34 33.25
CA SER A 69 -14.58 51.22 32.30
C SER A 69 -14.37 49.99 31.44
N VAL A 70 -15.44 49.22 31.24
CA VAL A 70 -15.49 48.10 30.30
C VAL A 70 -16.32 48.54 29.10
N ILE A 71 -15.72 48.56 27.92
CA ILE A 71 -16.43 48.82 26.67
C ILE A 71 -16.76 47.46 26.05
N SER A 72 -17.99 46.99 26.24
CA SER A 72 -18.48 45.81 25.52
C SER A 72 -19.11 46.24 24.20
N ASN A 73 -18.52 45.85 23.07
CA ASN A 73 -19.06 46.11 21.73
C ASN A 73 -20.33 45.29 21.38
N ASN A 74 -20.91 44.55 22.33
CA ASN A 74 -22.14 43.81 22.08
C ASN A 74 -23.33 44.61 22.57
N ASN A 75 -24.09 45.20 21.64
CA ASN A 75 -25.53 45.12 21.77
C ASN A 75 -25.87 43.62 21.75
N ALA A 76 -26.07 43.03 22.91
CA ALA A 76 -26.59 41.68 23.02
C ALA A 76 -27.97 41.67 22.35
N GLY A 77 -28.04 41.25 21.08
CA GLY A 77 -29.29 41.14 20.32
C GLY A 77 -29.31 41.67 18.88
N THR A 78 -28.19 42.08 18.27
CA THR A 78 -28.15 42.42 16.83
C THR A 78 -27.02 41.67 16.13
N ASN A 79 -27.20 40.37 15.90
CA ASN A 79 -26.22 39.53 15.21
C ASN A 79 -26.69 39.21 13.79
N ALA A 80 -25.77 39.07 12.85
CA ALA A 80 -26.03 38.42 11.56
C ALA A 80 -25.20 37.13 11.56
N THR A 81 -25.83 35.98 11.72
CA THR A 81 -25.16 34.69 11.85
C THR A 81 -25.57 33.80 10.69
N LEU A 82 -24.60 33.21 9.99
CA LEU A 82 -24.91 32.23 8.96
C LEU A 82 -25.58 31.00 9.58
N THR A 83 -26.45 30.35 8.81
CA THR A 83 -26.99 29.03 9.16
C THR A 83 -25.86 28.01 9.31
N ARG A 84 -26.15 26.87 9.93
CA ARG A 84 -25.19 25.78 10.14
C ARG A 84 -24.55 25.33 8.83
N GLY A 85 -23.29 24.92 8.88
CA GLY A 85 -22.50 24.68 7.67
C GLY A 85 -23.09 23.69 6.66
N PRO A 86 -23.66 22.54 7.07
CA PRO A 86 -24.34 21.63 6.14
C PRO A 86 -25.56 22.28 5.47
N ASP A 87 -26.32 23.08 6.22
CA ASP A 87 -27.49 23.79 5.71
C ASP A 87 -27.07 24.93 4.78
N LEU A 88 -25.98 25.62 5.11
CA LEU A 88 -25.39 26.66 4.26
C LEU A 88 -24.92 26.06 2.92
N ASN A 89 -24.24 24.91 2.92
CA ASN A 89 -23.82 24.25 1.68
C ASN A 89 -25.02 23.87 0.80
N GLN A 90 -26.11 23.36 1.40
CA GLN A 90 -27.35 23.09 0.68
C GLN A 90 -28.00 24.36 0.13
N LYS A 91 -27.99 25.45 0.90
CA LYS A 91 -28.50 26.75 0.45
C LYS A 91 -27.65 27.31 -0.70
N ILE A 92 -26.33 27.24 -0.62
CA ILE A 92 -25.41 27.58 -1.72
C ILE A 92 -25.75 26.77 -2.97
N ALA A 93 -25.99 25.46 -2.86
CA ALA A 93 -26.44 24.64 -3.99
C ALA A 93 -27.82 25.09 -4.53
N ARG A 94 -28.74 25.45 -3.63
CA ARG A 94 -30.08 25.90 -4.00
C ARG A 94 -30.07 27.21 -4.78
N SER A 95 -29.17 28.15 -4.49
CA SER A 95 -29.08 29.40 -5.26
C SER A 95 -28.76 29.14 -6.74
N ALA A 96 -27.84 28.20 -7.00
CA ALA A 96 -27.52 27.74 -8.35
C ALA A 96 -28.69 27.00 -9.01
N ILE A 97 -29.43 26.18 -8.26
CA ILE A 97 -30.64 25.47 -8.77
C ILE A 97 -31.74 26.46 -9.17
N LEU A 98 -31.97 27.52 -8.39
CA LEU A 98 -32.97 28.56 -8.71
C LEU A 98 -32.64 29.34 -9.99
N ALA A 99 -31.36 29.36 -10.37
CA ALA A 99 -30.86 29.90 -11.64
C ALA A 99 -30.85 28.87 -12.79
N GLY A 100 -31.41 27.67 -12.58
CA GLY A 100 -31.53 26.63 -13.62
C GLY A 100 -30.25 25.82 -13.84
N THR A 101 -29.33 25.79 -12.86
CA THR A 101 -28.09 25.01 -12.94
C THR A 101 -27.90 24.12 -11.70
N ASN A 102 -26.67 23.69 -11.41
CA ASN A 102 -26.37 22.81 -10.27
C ASN A 102 -25.17 23.31 -9.45
N LEU A 103 -24.93 22.68 -8.30
CA LEU A 103 -23.85 23.02 -7.35
C LEU A 103 -22.47 23.12 -8.02
N HIS A 104 -22.16 22.26 -9.00
CA HIS A 104 -20.86 22.27 -9.67
C HIS A 104 -20.74 23.35 -10.75
N ALA A 105 -21.78 24.13 -11.02
CA ALA A 105 -21.65 25.33 -11.84
C ALA A 105 -20.98 26.48 -11.08
N ILE A 106 -21.00 26.45 -9.74
CA ILE A 106 -20.46 27.49 -8.88
C ILE A 106 -18.95 27.55 -9.00
N LYS A 107 -18.44 28.74 -9.31
CA LYS A 107 -17.01 29.07 -9.41
C LYS A 107 -16.53 30.04 -8.33
N GLY A 108 -17.44 30.83 -7.77
CA GLY A 108 -17.13 31.86 -6.78
C GLY A 108 -18.05 31.84 -5.56
N PHE A 109 -17.57 32.31 -4.40
CA PHE A 109 -18.38 32.72 -3.26
C PHE A 109 -17.83 34.01 -2.65
N LYS A 110 -18.63 35.09 -2.62
CA LYS A 110 -18.16 36.44 -2.23
C LYS A 110 -19.22 37.29 -1.54
N ARG A 111 -18.79 38.26 -0.74
CA ARG A 111 -19.68 39.32 -0.24
C ARG A 111 -19.96 40.34 -1.35
N SER A 112 -21.22 40.70 -1.54
CA SER A 112 -21.61 41.83 -2.37
C SER A 112 -21.56 43.13 -1.55
N PRO A 113 -21.01 44.23 -2.09
CA PRO A 113 -21.04 45.54 -1.45
C PRO A 113 -22.43 46.22 -1.52
N THR A 114 -23.32 45.74 -2.40
CA THR A 114 -24.65 46.31 -2.62
C THR A 114 -25.74 45.26 -2.43
N ALA A 115 -26.90 45.71 -1.96
CA ALA A 115 -28.08 44.86 -1.81
C ALA A 115 -28.53 44.27 -3.17
N PRO A 116 -29.10 43.05 -3.19
CA PRO A 116 -29.68 42.48 -4.40
C PRO A 116 -30.88 43.29 -4.88
N THR A 117 -31.09 43.35 -6.20
CA THR A 117 -32.28 43.99 -6.77
C THR A 117 -33.52 43.12 -6.57
N ALA A 118 -34.72 43.73 -6.57
CA ALA A 118 -35.99 43.00 -6.40
C ALA A 118 -36.26 41.93 -7.48
N ALA A 119 -35.57 41.98 -8.62
CA ALA A 119 -35.69 40.98 -9.70
C ALA A 119 -34.82 39.73 -9.47
N MET A 120 -33.82 39.80 -8.57
CA MET A 120 -32.92 38.69 -8.30
C MET A 120 -33.61 37.64 -7.43
N LYS A 121 -33.47 36.37 -7.79
CA LYS A 121 -33.93 35.25 -6.97
C LYS A 121 -32.95 35.03 -5.82
N THR A 122 -33.28 35.57 -4.66
CA THR A 122 -32.46 35.42 -3.45
C THR A 122 -32.94 34.26 -2.58
N ILE A 123 -32.05 33.79 -1.71
CA ILE A 123 -32.34 32.89 -0.61
C ILE A 123 -31.76 33.49 0.67
N ASN A 124 -32.46 33.33 1.79
CA ASN A 124 -31.94 33.73 3.08
C ASN A 124 -31.05 32.61 3.66
N ILE A 125 -29.80 32.94 3.99
CA ILE A 125 -28.76 32.04 4.51
C ILE A 125 -28.41 32.32 5.98
N GLU A 126 -29.22 33.13 6.67
CA GLU A 126 -29.09 33.34 8.11
C GLU A 126 -29.50 32.10 8.93
N ASP A 127 -29.01 32.05 10.16
CA ASP A 127 -29.58 31.28 11.25
C ASP A 127 -30.69 32.10 11.91
N SER A 128 -31.96 31.68 11.75
CA SER A 128 -33.12 32.45 12.20
C SER A 128 -33.23 32.58 13.72
N ASP A 129 -32.55 31.71 14.47
CA ASP A 129 -32.61 31.71 15.94
C ASP A 129 -31.53 32.62 16.53
N GLU A 130 -30.45 32.87 15.77
CA GLU A 130 -29.26 33.61 16.20
C GLU A 130 -29.03 34.93 15.44
N SER A 131 -29.89 35.24 14.47
CA SER A 131 -29.77 36.41 13.60
C SER A 131 -30.93 37.38 13.78
N SER A 132 -30.60 38.67 13.71
CA SER A 132 -31.52 39.80 13.70
C SER A 132 -31.50 40.53 12.35
N TYR A 133 -30.69 40.05 11.40
CA TYR A 133 -30.52 40.59 10.07
C TYR A 133 -30.52 39.47 9.06
N GLU A 134 -31.37 39.61 8.03
CA GLU A 134 -31.32 38.72 6.90
C GLU A 134 -29.92 38.72 6.25
N ILE A 135 -29.49 37.53 5.84
CA ILE A 135 -28.31 37.36 5.02
C ILE A 135 -28.79 36.79 3.70
N LEU A 136 -28.90 37.63 2.68
CA LEU A 136 -29.45 37.24 1.38
C LEU A 136 -28.33 36.78 0.46
N ALA A 137 -28.51 35.64 -0.20
CA ALA A 137 -27.58 35.11 -1.20
C ALA A 137 -28.27 34.81 -2.53
N TRP A 138 -27.54 34.94 -3.63
CA TRP A 138 -28.00 34.62 -4.98
C TRP A 138 -26.84 34.15 -5.85
N PHE A 139 -27.15 33.38 -6.89
CA PHE A 139 -26.19 32.95 -7.90
C PHE A 139 -26.25 33.91 -9.10
N ASP A 140 -25.10 34.46 -9.50
CA ASP A 140 -24.96 35.24 -10.73
C ASP A 140 -24.52 34.33 -11.89
N PRO A 141 -25.36 34.13 -12.93
CA PRO A 141 -25.01 33.28 -14.07
C PRO A 141 -23.87 33.83 -14.94
N ALA A 142 -23.59 35.13 -14.90
CA ALA A 142 -22.59 35.77 -15.77
C ALA A 142 -21.17 35.36 -15.38
N ASP A 143 -20.85 35.41 -14.09
CA ASP A 143 -19.54 35.04 -13.55
C ASP A 143 -19.54 33.70 -12.79
N LYS A 144 -20.72 33.11 -12.59
CA LYS A 144 -20.95 31.85 -11.86
C LYS A 144 -20.59 31.93 -10.37
N THR A 145 -20.75 33.10 -9.76
CA THR A 145 -20.48 33.35 -8.34
C THR A 145 -21.76 33.35 -7.52
N VAL A 146 -21.69 32.76 -6.32
CA VAL A 146 -22.71 33.02 -5.29
C VAL A 146 -22.30 34.25 -4.51
N TYR A 147 -23.09 35.31 -4.62
CA TYR A 147 -22.93 36.51 -3.82
C TYR A 147 -23.81 36.43 -2.57
N TYR A 148 -23.33 36.98 -1.45
CA TYR A 148 -24.15 37.22 -0.26
C TYR A 148 -24.10 38.69 0.17
N TYR A 149 -25.20 39.19 0.73
CA TYR A 149 -25.33 40.55 1.25
C TYR A 149 -26.00 40.52 2.62
N CYS A 150 -25.53 41.38 3.52
CA CYS A 150 -26.15 41.65 4.81
C CYS A 150 -25.94 43.14 5.12
N GLU A 151 -26.99 43.81 5.62
CA GLU A 151 -26.90 45.21 6.05
C GLU A 151 -25.95 45.39 7.23
N ASN A 152 -25.80 44.36 8.06
CA ASN A 152 -24.85 44.40 9.16
C ASN A 152 -23.42 44.27 8.62
N ASP A 153 -22.52 45.15 9.07
CA ASP A 153 -21.12 45.13 8.64
C ASP A 153 -20.41 43.83 9.01
N ARG A 154 -20.84 43.16 10.10
CA ARG A 154 -20.22 41.92 10.57
C ARG A 154 -21.17 40.74 10.43
N VAL A 155 -20.73 39.73 9.70
CA VAL A 155 -21.45 38.45 9.58
C VAL A 155 -20.64 37.37 10.29
N TYR A 156 -21.27 36.65 11.22
CA TYR A 156 -20.66 35.58 11.98
C TYR A 156 -20.89 34.23 11.31
N MET A 157 -19.87 33.37 11.33
CA MET A 157 -20.05 31.96 11.00
C MET A 157 -20.66 31.21 12.19
N ASN A 158 -21.54 30.25 11.90
CA ASN A 158 -22.18 29.41 12.90
C ASN A 158 -21.16 28.61 13.72
N GLU A 159 -21.49 28.23 14.97
CA GLU A 159 -20.59 27.38 15.76
C GLU A 159 -20.32 26.02 15.09
N ASP A 160 -21.31 25.47 14.38
CA ASP A 160 -21.19 24.33 13.49
C ASP A 160 -20.99 24.81 12.05
N SER A 161 -19.73 25.02 11.65
CA SER A 161 -19.35 25.45 10.29
C SER A 161 -18.79 24.33 9.44
N ARG A 162 -19.12 23.07 9.78
CA ARG A 162 -18.69 21.92 8.99
C ARG A 162 -19.32 21.93 7.59
N GLN A 163 -18.61 21.40 6.60
CA GLN A 163 -19.12 21.15 5.24
C GLN A 163 -19.53 22.35 4.35
N ILE A 164 -19.24 23.61 4.71
CA ILE A 164 -19.74 24.80 3.98
C ILE A 164 -19.46 24.78 2.47
N PHE A 165 -18.26 24.39 2.04
CA PHE A 165 -17.86 24.26 0.63
C PHE A 165 -17.59 22.81 0.23
N ASN A 166 -18.13 21.85 0.97
CA ASN A 166 -17.91 20.43 0.74
C ASN A 166 -18.48 19.98 -0.61
N ASN A 167 -17.67 19.29 -1.41
CA ASN A 167 -18.00 18.76 -2.73
C ASN A 167 -18.37 19.80 -3.79
N ILE A 168 -18.01 21.08 -3.61
CA ILE A 168 -18.16 22.09 -4.67
C ILE A 168 -16.94 22.02 -5.62
N LEU A 169 -16.90 20.99 -6.47
CA LEU A 169 -15.71 20.59 -7.25
C LEU A 169 -15.05 21.71 -8.06
N ASN A 170 -15.86 22.61 -8.62
CA ASN A 170 -15.43 23.62 -9.59
C ASN A 170 -15.25 25.03 -8.99
N ILE A 171 -15.36 25.16 -7.66
CA ILE A 171 -15.12 26.45 -7.00
C ILE A 171 -13.64 26.80 -7.10
N THR A 172 -13.36 28.02 -7.54
CA THR A 172 -11.99 28.53 -7.75
C THR A 172 -11.69 29.74 -6.89
N ASP A 173 -12.71 30.50 -6.52
CA ASP A 173 -12.57 31.79 -5.85
C ASP A 173 -13.47 31.85 -4.61
N ILE A 174 -12.86 31.87 -3.43
CA ILE A 174 -13.58 31.88 -2.15
C ILE A 174 -13.07 33.08 -1.37
N ASP A 175 -13.92 34.10 -1.21
CA ASP A 175 -13.64 35.26 -0.37
C ASP A 175 -14.44 35.16 0.93
N LEU A 176 -13.72 34.94 2.04
CA LEU A 176 -14.27 34.85 3.39
C LEU A 176 -13.84 36.02 4.28
N SER A 177 -13.23 37.06 3.70
CA SER A 177 -12.74 38.23 4.46
C SER A 177 -13.86 38.98 5.19
N GLY A 178 -15.09 38.91 4.68
CA GLY A 178 -16.29 39.49 5.27
C GLY A 178 -16.96 38.65 6.37
N LEU A 179 -16.38 37.50 6.75
CA LEU A 179 -16.95 36.58 7.76
C LEU A 179 -16.07 36.53 9.02
N ASP A 180 -16.71 36.59 10.19
CA ASP A 180 -16.04 36.46 11.49
C ASP A 180 -16.26 35.06 12.09
N THR A 181 -15.16 34.32 12.28
CA THR A 181 -15.19 32.92 12.72
C THR A 181 -15.04 32.73 14.22
N ARG A 182 -15.07 33.79 15.03
CA ARG A 182 -14.77 33.73 16.49
C ARG A 182 -15.66 32.79 17.30
N TYR A 183 -16.80 32.38 16.76
CA TYR A 183 -17.75 31.49 17.44
C TYR A 183 -17.67 30.03 16.96
N VAL A 184 -16.90 29.75 15.90
CA VAL A 184 -16.80 28.42 15.30
C VAL A 184 -16.14 27.42 16.25
N LYS A 185 -16.76 26.24 16.40
CA LYS A 185 -16.25 25.11 17.17
C LYS A 185 -15.89 23.91 16.29
N ASP A 186 -16.57 23.73 15.16
CA ASP A 186 -16.34 22.63 14.21
C ASP A 186 -16.14 23.17 12.79
N MET A 187 -14.99 22.85 12.19
CA MET A 187 -14.62 23.19 10.80
C MET A 187 -14.44 21.94 9.93
N SER A 188 -14.93 20.78 10.40
CA SER A 188 -14.73 19.52 9.70
C SER A 188 -15.31 19.56 8.28
N PHE A 189 -14.61 19.00 7.31
CA PHE A 189 -15.02 18.96 5.90
C PHE A 189 -15.29 20.33 5.24
N MET A 190 -14.89 21.46 5.84
CA MET A 190 -15.28 22.80 5.36
C MET A 190 -14.96 23.03 3.87
N PHE A 191 -13.76 22.63 3.41
CA PHE A 191 -13.32 22.74 2.01
C PHE A 191 -13.10 21.37 1.34
N ASN A 192 -13.60 20.29 1.95
CA ASN A 192 -13.37 18.93 1.48
C ASN A 192 -13.85 18.79 0.02
N ASN A 193 -12.98 18.27 -0.83
CA ASN A 193 -13.24 18.00 -2.25
C ASN A 193 -13.54 19.27 -3.08
N ALA A 194 -13.13 20.46 -2.64
CA ALA A 194 -13.12 21.70 -3.43
C ALA A 194 -11.94 21.69 -4.42
N ARG A 195 -11.98 20.75 -5.38
CA ARG A 195 -10.83 20.33 -6.21
C ARG A 195 -10.17 21.43 -7.03
N SER A 196 -10.90 22.48 -7.39
CA SER A 196 -10.43 23.53 -8.32
C SER A 196 -9.84 24.75 -7.62
N VAL A 197 -9.86 24.81 -6.29
CA VAL A 197 -9.23 25.90 -5.53
C VAL A 197 -7.71 25.80 -5.66
N VAL A 198 -7.08 26.88 -6.13
CA VAL A 198 -5.61 26.95 -6.29
C VAL A 198 -4.97 27.72 -5.13
N ASN A 199 -5.61 28.79 -4.69
CA ASN A 199 -5.17 29.65 -3.61
C ASN A 199 -6.30 29.79 -2.59
N LEU A 200 -5.98 29.67 -1.31
CA LEU A 200 -6.92 29.88 -0.23
C LEU A 200 -6.26 30.67 0.90
N ASP A 201 -6.76 31.88 1.15
CA ASP A 201 -6.28 32.72 2.23
C ASP A 201 -7.29 32.74 3.38
N LEU A 202 -6.88 32.20 4.54
CA LEU A 202 -7.67 32.15 5.77
C LEU A 202 -7.01 32.95 6.90
N SER A 203 -6.13 33.90 6.59
CA SER A 203 -5.44 34.73 7.61
C SER A 203 -6.38 35.54 8.50
N THR A 204 -7.63 35.76 8.10
CA THR A 204 -8.65 36.43 8.92
C THR A 204 -9.35 35.49 9.91
N PHE A 205 -9.16 34.18 9.79
CA PHE A 205 -9.85 33.20 10.63
C PHE A 205 -9.35 33.25 12.07
N LYS A 206 -10.30 33.27 13.00
CA LYS A 206 -10.14 33.12 14.44
C LYS A 206 -10.54 31.70 14.83
N THR A 207 -9.57 30.87 15.22
CA THR A 207 -9.80 29.43 15.46
C THR A 207 -9.60 29.00 16.92
N SER A 208 -9.43 29.93 17.86
CA SER A 208 -9.10 29.62 19.27
C SER A 208 -10.10 28.70 19.98
N ARG A 209 -11.35 28.65 19.51
CA ARG A 209 -12.45 27.82 20.03
C ARG A 209 -12.68 26.53 19.23
N VAL A 210 -12.01 26.37 18.10
CA VAL A 210 -12.20 25.21 17.23
C VAL A 210 -11.67 23.97 17.94
N THR A 211 -12.50 22.92 17.96
CA THR A 211 -12.20 21.64 18.59
C THR A 211 -12.07 20.49 17.57
N ALA A 212 -12.57 20.68 16.34
CA ALA A 212 -12.54 19.70 15.27
C ALA A 212 -12.20 20.33 13.91
N MET A 213 -11.24 19.72 13.20
CA MET A 213 -10.80 20.10 11.85
C MET A 213 -10.65 18.87 10.94
N THR A 214 -11.40 17.81 11.22
CA THR A 214 -11.33 16.54 10.47
C THR A 214 -11.67 16.78 9.00
N ASN A 215 -10.84 16.28 8.08
CA ASN A 215 -11.04 16.44 6.63
C ASN A 215 -11.15 17.90 6.14
N MET A 216 -10.71 18.92 6.89
CA MET A 216 -11.01 20.33 6.56
C MET A 216 -10.60 20.71 5.13
N PHE A 217 -9.44 20.26 4.65
CA PHE A 217 -8.90 20.54 3.32
C PHE A 217 -8.78 19.31 2.43
N ALA A 218 -9.28 18.14 2.85
CA ALA A 218 -9.05 16.89 2.12
C ALA A 218 -9.53 16.94 0.65
N TYR A 219 -8.74 16.36 -0.25
CA TYR A 219 -8.99 16.22 -1.68
C TYR A 219 -9.09 17.54 -2.44
N MET A 220 -8.40 18.59 -1.98
CA MET A 220 -8.24 19.84 -2.73
C MET A 220 -7.10 19.70 -3.75
N GLY A 221 -7.31 18.85 -4.76
CA GLY A 221 -6.24 18.41 -5.67
C GLY A 221 -5.51 19.50 -6.49
N SER A 222 -6.06 20.72 -6.60
CA SER A 222 -5.39 21.85 -7.27
C SER A 222 -4.76 22.87 -6.30
N LEU A 223 -4.92 22.69 -4.98
CA LEU A 223 -4.47 23.64 -3.98
C LEU A 223 -2.95 23.71 -3.96
N LYS A 224 -2.40 24.91 -4.18
CA LYS A 224 -0.96 25.19 -4.18
C LYS A 224 -0.55 26.09 -3.03
N ASN A 225 -1.37 27.10 -2.74
CA ASN A 225 -1.08 28.11 -1.72
C ASN A 225 -2.20 28.14 -0.69
N LEU A 226 -1.86 27.82 0.55
CA LEU A 226 -2.78 27.85 1.69
C LEU A 226 -2.19 28.75 2.78
N ASN A 227 -2.88 29.84 3.11
CA ASN A 227 -2.49 30.70 4.22
C ASN A 227 -3.36 30.40 5.45
N ILE A 228 -2.77 29.70 6.42
CA ILE A 228 -3.38 29.36 7.73
C ILE A 228 -2.57 29.94 8.90
N SER A 229 -1.82 31.01 8.64
CA SER A 229 -0.92 31.62 9.63
C SER A 229 -1.61 32.12 10.91
N SER A 230 -2.92 32.41 10.86
CA SER A 230 -3.69 32.85 12.03
C SER A 230 -4.22 31.71 12.92
N PHE A 231 -4.05 30.45 12.51
CA PHE A 231 -4.70 29.33 13.18
C PHE A 231 -4.09 29.09 14.57
N LYS A 232 -4.96 29.12 15.59
CA LYS A 232 -4.68 28.70 16.96
C LYS A 232 -5.39 27.36 17.21
N THR A 233 -4.64 26.29 17.46
CA THR A 233 -5.20 24.92 17.49
C THR A 233 -5.19 24.22 18.85
N LYS A 234 -4.89 24.93 19.94
CA LYS A 234 -4.73 24.37 21.31
C LYS A 234 -5.90 23.53 21.84
N ASN A 235 -7.08 23.65 21.23
CA ASN A 235 -8.31 22.95 21.62
C ASN A 235 -8.73 21.85 20.63
N VAL A 236 -8.03 21.71 19.51
CA VAL A 236 -8.33 20.71 18.48
C VAL A 236 -7.96 19.32 18.98
N LYS A 237 -8.88 18.37 18.81
CA LYS A 237 -8.70 16.97 19.25
C LYS A 237 -8.31 16.02 18.11
N SER A 238 -8.61 16.38 16.87
CA SER A 238 -8.37 15.54 15.68
C SER A 238 -7.95 16.38 14.48
N PHE A 239 -6.84 15.96 13.87
CA PHE A 239 -6.39 16.41 12.54
C PHE A 239 -6.54 15.29 11.49
N SER A 240 -7.36 14.29 11.78
CA SER A 240 -7.59 13.15 10.89
C SER A 240 -7.94 13.63 9.48
N ARG A 241 -7.18 13.14 8.49
CA ARG A 241 -7.33 13.45 7.05
C ARG A 241 -7.29 14.94 6.68
N MET A 242 -6.76 15.83 7.52
CA MET A 242 -6.89 17.29 7.30
C MET A 242 -6.42 17.74 5.90
N PHE A 243 -5.32 17.19 5.40
CA PHE A 243 -4.71 17.50 4.08
C PHE A 243 -4.64 16.26 3.17
N MET A 244 -5.54 15.30 3.38
CA MET A 244 -5.52 14.03 2.64
C MET A 244 -5.81 14.27 1.15
N GLY A 245 -4.90 13.87 0.27
CA GLY A 245 -5.10 13.93 -1.18
C GLY A 245 -4.87 15.32 -1.80
N ASP A 246 -4.24 16.24 -1.07
CA ASP A 246 -3.88 17.58 -1.55
C ASP A 246 -2.64 17.51 -2.44
N SER A 247 -2.79 16.84 -3.57
CA SER A 247 -1.69 16.41 -4.43
C SER A 247 -0.94 17.54 -5.14
N SER A 248 -1.45 18.78 -5.14
CA SER A 248 -0.75 19.96 -5.68
C SER A 248 -0.04 20.80 -4.63
N LEU A 249 -0.24 20.51 -3.33
CA LEU A 249 0.33 21.30 -2.24
C LEU A 249 1.83 21.04 -2.15
N GLN A 250 2.65 22.10 -2.16
CA GLN A 250 4.12 21.99 -2.15
C GLN A 250 4.73 22.42 -0.82
N ASN A 251 4.19 23.47 -0.22
CA ASN A 251 4.64 24.07 1.04
C ASN A 251 3.45 24.23 1.98
N LEU A 252 3.68 24.03 3.27
CA LEU A 252 2.67 24.16 4.30
C LEU A 252 3.33 24.63 5.60
N ASP A 253 2.94 25.81 6.07
CA ASP A 253 3.42 26.34 7.35
C ASP A 253 2.50 25.85 8.48
N LEU A 254 3.09 25.08 9.41
CA LEU A 254 2.42 24.51 10.58
C LEU A 254 2.98 25.05 11.90
N SER A 255 3.79 26.12 11.86
CA SER A 255 4.49 26.65 13.03
C SER A 255 3.58 27.06 14.18
N ASN A 256 2.34 27.49 13.88
CA ASN A 256 1.35 27.92 14.88
C ASN A 256 0.48 26.78 15.44
N PHE A 257 0.71 25.52 15.01
CA PHE A 257 -0.08 24.39 15.49
C PHE A 257 0.38 23.97 16.89
N ASP A 258 -0.54 24.07 17.85
CA ASP A 258 -0.45 23.38 19.14
C ASP A 258 -1.21 22.06 19.04
N THR A 259 -0.48 20.95 19.16
CA THR A 259 -1.02 19.59 19.03
C THR A 259 -1.17 18.86 20.37
N ALA A 260 -0.95 19.54 21.51
CA ALA A 260 -0.84 18.86 22.81
C ALA A 260 -2.12 18.10 23.25
N LYS A 261 -3.30 18.50 22.73
CA LYS A 261 -4.58 17.82 23.00
C LYS A 261 -5.04 16.86 21.90
N VAL A 262 -4.27 16.71 20.83
CA VAL A 262 -4.66 15.90 19.68
C VAL A 262 -4.52 14.42 20.01
N THR A 263 -5.55 13.64 19.67
CA THR A 263 -5.58 12.18 19.85
C THR A 263 -5.56 11.40 18.53
N ASP A 264 -5.93 12.04 17.41
CA ASP A 264 -5.98 11.40 16.09
C ASP A 264 -5.28 12.27 15.02
N MET A 265 -4.24 11.72 14.40
CA MET A 265 -3.50 12.28 13.26
C MET A 265 -3.51 11.34 12.05
N GLY A 266 -4.42 10.35 12.04
CA GLY A 266 -4.51 9.38 10.96
C GLY A 266 -4.74 10.05 9.60
N ASN A 267 -4.01 9.61 8.58
CA ASN A 267 -4.11 10.08 7.20
C ASN A 267 -3.88 11.59 7.01
N MET A 268 -3.32 12.32 8.00
CA MET A 268 -3.28 13.78 7.98
C MET A 268 -2.67 14.36 6.69
N PHE A 269 -1.61 13.75 6.16
CA PHE A 269 -0.95 14.15 4.91
C PHE A 269 -1.03 13.07 3.82
N SER A 270 -1.87 12.04 3.99
CA SER A 270 -1.92 10.92 3.05
C SER A 270 -2.22 11.40 1.63
N GLY A 271 -1.37 11.10 0.66
CA GLY A 271 -1.55 11.48 -0.74
C GLY A 271 -1.24 12.95 -1.06
N ALA A 272 -0.68 13.72 -0.11
CA ALA A 272 -0.10 15.04 -0.39
C ALA A 272 1.23 14.89 -1.15
N SER A 273 1.14 14.35 -2.37
CA SER A 273 2.25 13.75 -3.10
C SER A 273 3.29 14.73 -3.62
N ASN A 274 2.99 16.03 -3.64
CA ASN A 274 3.92 17.10 -4.07
C ASN A 274 4.61 17.84 -2.93
N ILE A 275 4.28 17.55 -1.66
CA ILE A 275 5.01 18.10 -0.52
C ILE A 275 6.44 17.55 -0.54
N THR A 276 7.43 18.44 -0.40
CA THR A 276 8.86 18.09 -0.45
C THR A 276 9.52 18.02 0.93
N SER A 277 8.98 18.78 1.89
CA SER A 277 9.41 18.84 3.29
C SER A 277 8.24 19.21 4.20
N LEU A 278 8.30 18.80 5.46
CA LEU A 278 7.36 19.16 6.52
C LEU A 278 8.17 19.51 7.78
N ASP A 279 7.95 20.69 8.34
CA ASP A 279 8.46 21.03 9.67
C ASP A 279 7.43 20.64 10.73
N LEU A 280 7.79 19.67 11.56
CA LEU A 280 6.96 19.10 12.63
C LEU A 280 7.64 19.24 13.99
N GLY A 281 8.66 20.10 14.12
CA GLY A 281 9.44 20.25 15.35
C GLY A 281 8.61 20.70 16.56
N ASN A 282 7.51 21.44 16.32
CA ASN A 282 6.59 21.93 17.34
C ASN A 282 5.50 20.90 17.75
N PHE A 283 5.41 19.74 17.07
CA PHE A 283 4.35 18.78 17.36
C PHE A 283 4.62 18.05 18.68
N ASN A 284 3.67 18.17 19.62
CA ASN A 284 3.56 17.34 20.80
C ASN A 284 2.58 16.19 20.51
N THR A 285 3.09 14.96 20.38
CA THR A 285 2.28 13.78 20.06
C THR A 285 1.99 12.87 21.25
N ALA A 286 2.30 13.28 22.48
CA ALA A 286 2.21 12.42 23.69
C ALA A 286 0.78 11.92 24.01
N ASN A 287 -0.25 12.52 23.40
CA ASN A 287 -1.65 12.11 23.53
C ASN A 287 -2.22 11.43 22.27
N VAL A 288 -1.45 11.33 21.20
CA VAL A 288 -1.89 10.73 19.94
C VAL A 288 -2.01 9.21 20.09
N VAL A 289 -3.13 8.67 19.65
CA VAL A 289 -3.45 7.23 19.69
C VAL A 289 -3.45 6.62 18.29
N ASN A 290 -3.77 7.40 17.26
CA ASN A 290 -3.85 6.94 15.87
C ASN A 290 -2.94 7.75 14.94
N MET A 291 -2.02 7.08 14.25
CA MET A 291 -1.11 7.64 13.24
C MET A 291 -1.14 6.84 11.93
N GLN A 292 -2.18 6.03 11.70
CA GLN A 292 -2.29 5.26 10.46
C GLN A 292 -2.20 6.15 9.22
N GLU A 293 -1.46 5.71 8.21
CA GLU A 293 -1.36 6.37 6.89
C GLU A 293 -0.94 7.85 6.94
N MET A 294 -0.37 8.35 8.05
CA MET A 294 -0.13 9.79 8.25
C MET A 294 0.66 10.45 7.10
N PHE A 295 1.67 9.76 6.57
CA PHE A 295 2.53 10.19 5.46
C PHE A 295 2.44 9.25 4.25
N LYS A 296 1.36 8.47 4.14
CA LYS A 296 1.18 7.53 3.05
C LYS A 296 1.15 8.26 1.72
N ASP A 297 1.84 7.75 0.70
CA ASP A 297 1.89 8.31 -0.66
C ASP A 297 2.34 9.78 -0.73
N CYS A 298 3.09 10.27 0.27
CA CYS A 298 3.85 11.53 0.21
C CYS A 298 5.07 11.37 -0.73
N GLY A 299 4.80 11.11 -2.01
CA GLY A 299 5.79 10.61 -2.97
C GLY A 299 6.99 11.52 -3.24
N ASN A 300 6.86 12.84 -3.03
CA ASN A 300 7.97 13.80 -3.20
C ASN A 300 8.70 14.18 -1.91
N LEU A 301 8.30 13.64 -0.76
CA LEU A 301 8.95 13.91 0.52
C LEU A 301 10.35 13.30 0.52
N THR A 302 11.39 14.12 0.66
CA THR A 302 12.80 13.67 0.57
C THR A 302 13.45 13.45 1.95
N SER A 303 12.98 14.20 2.95
CA SER A 303 13.41 14.14 4.35
C SER A 303 12.20 14.34 5.27
N LEU A 304 12.20 13.68 6.42
CA LEU A 304 11.16 13.82 7.42
C LEU A 304 11.78 13.69 8.83
N ASN A 305 11.68 14.76 9.62
CA ASN A 305 12.13 14.76 11.01
C ASN A 305 10.96 14.42 11.94
N VAL A 306 11.02 13.23 12.58
CA VAL A 306 10.04 12.76 13.58
C VAL A 306 10.66 12.60 14.97
N SER A 307 11.79 13.25 15.24
CA SER A 307 12.48 13.14 16.54
C SER A 307 11.69 13.69 17.73
N SER A 308 10.75 14.62 17.49
CA SER A 308 9.85 15.18 18.50
C SER A 308 8.68 14.24 18.86
N PHE A 309 8.45 13.17 18.09
CA PHE A 309 7.28 12.33 18.29
C PHE A 309 7.45 11.45 19.54
N ASP A 310 6.51 11.56 20.46
CA ASP A 310 6.22 10.57 21.50
C ASP A 310 5.11 9.65 21.00
N THR A 311 5.42 8.36 20.84
CA THR A 311 4.50 7.35 20.30
C THR A 311 3.99 6.37 21.35
N ALA A 312 4.30 6.55 22.64
CA ALA A 312 4.02 5.56 23.70
C ALA A 312 2.52 5.28 23.95
N LYS A 313 1.62 6.09 23.38
CA LYS A 313 0.15 5.87 23.40
C LYS A 313 -0.42 5.40 22.06
N VAL A 314 0.36 5.38 20.99
CA VAL A 314 -0.12 5.03 19.65
C VAL A 314 -0.40 3.53 19.58
N THR A 315 -1.58 3.17 19.07
CA THR A 315 -2.03 1.78 18.91
C THR A 315 -2.11 1.36 17.44
N ASN A 316 -2.16 2.32 16.52
CA ASN A 316 -2.29 2.07 15.09
C ASN A 316 -1.30 2.92 14.27
N MET A 317 -0.41 2.25 13.52
CA MET A 317 0.59 2.85 12.62
C MET A 317 0.57 2.17 11.23
N GLN A 318 -0.53 1.53 10.84
CA GLN A 318 -0.59 0.86 9.55
C GLN A 318 -0.26 1.84 8.43
N THR A 319 0.65 1.43 7.55
CA THR A 319 1.05 2.18 6.34
C THR A 319 1.48 3.64 6.64
N MET A 320 1.97 3.94 7.85
CA MET A 320 2.27 5.32 8.27
C MET A 320 3.19 6.07 7.31
N PHE A 321 4.22 5.40 6.77
CA PHE A 321 5.16 5.96 5.80
C PHE A 321 5.02 5.35 4.40
N GLY A 322 4.05 4.46 4.19
CA GLY A 322 3.98 3.64 2.99
C GLY A 322 3.83 4.47 1.72
N GLY A 323 4.66 4.25 0.70
CA GLY A 323 4.58 4.99 -0.56
C GLY A 323 5.24 6.38 -0.55
N ALA A 324 5.95 6.79 0.52
CA ALA A 324 6.85 7.95 0.51
C ALA A 324 8.13 7.64 -0.29
N THR A 325 7.97 7.40 -1.60
CA THR A 325 8.97 6.75 -2.46
C THR A 325 10.31 7.47 -2.55
N LYS A 326 10.37 8.78 -2.31
CA LYS A 326 11.61 9.59 -2.35
C LYS A 326 12.28 9.81 -1.00
N LEU A 327 11.72 9.28 0.09
CA LEU A 327 12.33 9.43 1.41
C LEU A 327 13.65 8.65 1.46
N THR A 328 14.75 9.35 1.75
CA THR A 328 16.12 8.78 1.69
C THR A 328 16.63 8.28 3.03
N SER A 329 16.17 8.90 4.12
CA SER A 329 16.51 8.54 5.49
C SER A 329 15.29 8.58 6.39
N LEU A 330 15.25 7.70 7.39
CA LEU A 330 14.22 7.68 8.41
C LEU A 330 14.82 7.23 9.74
N ASP A 331 14.85 8.15 10.71
CA ASP A 331 15.29 7.89 12.08
C ASP A 331 14.08 7.84 13.01
N ILE A 332 13.79 6.64 13.52
CA ILE A 332 12.67 6.36 14.42
C ILE A 332 13.16 5.72 15.72
N ARG A 333 14.43 5.95 16.11
CA ARG A 333 14.98 5.42 17.36
C ARG A 333 14.22 5.88 18.60
N ASN A 334 13.45 6.96 18.52
CA ASN A 334 12.58 7.47 19.58
C ASN A 334 11.22 6.75 19.69
N PHE A 335 10.79 5.98 18.67
CA PHE A 335 9.46 5.40 18.64
C PHE A 335 9.32 4.25 19.65
N ASP A 336 8.43 4.42 20.61
CA ASP A 336 7.88 3.34 21.43
C ASP A 336 6.61 2.80 20.75
N THR A 337 6.69 1.58 20.22
CA THR A 337 5.58 0.90 19.54
C THR A 337 4.97 -0.23 20.38
N SER A 338 5.21 -0.24 21.69
CA SER A 338 4.76 -1.31 22.60
C SER A 338 3.25 -1.54 22.62
N LYS A 339 2.44 -0.55 22.22
CA LYS A 339 0.98 -0.67 22.11
C LYS A 339 0.46 -0.88 20.69
N VAL A 340 1.33 -0.89 19.68
CA VAL A 340 0.93 -1.07 18.29
C VAL A 340 0.67 -2.55 18.02
N ASN A 341 -0.48 -2.84 17.40
CA ASN A 341 -0.88 -4.22 17.06
C ASN A 341 -0.90 -4.51 15.54
N ASN A 342 -0.84 -3.48 14.69
CA ASN A 342 -0.88 -3.61 13.23
C ASN A 342 0.20 -2.74 12.59
N MET A 343 1.12 -3.37 11.83
CA MET A 343 2.21 -2.73 11.10
C MET A 343 2.15 -3.03 9.58
N LEU A 344 0.97 -3.37 9.07
CA LEU A 344 0.71 -3.57 7.64
C LEU A 344 1.31 -2.43 6.82
N SER A 345 2.24 -2.77 5.92
CA SER A 345 2.90 -1.85 4.99
C SER A 345 3.51 -0.60 5.63
N MET A 346 3.86 -0.62 6.93
CA MET A 346 4.31 0.58 7.65
C MET A 346 5.45 1.33 6.95
N PHE A 347 6.40 0.58 6.36
CA PHE A 347 7.54 1.07 5.58
C PHE A 347 7.49 0.60 4.11
N GLY A 348 6.33 0.13 3.63
CA GLY A 348 6.21 -0.42 2.28
C GLY A 348 6.39 0.66 1.20
N ASN A 349 7.06 0.32 0.10
CA ASN A 349 7.36 1.20 -1.03
C ASN A 349 8.22 2.44 -0.68
N LEU A 350 9.04 2.38 0.37
CA LEU A 350 10.09 3.38 0.61
C LEU A 350 11.29 3.15 -0.32
N ARG A 351 11.06 3.34 -1.62
CA ARG A 351 11.97 2.91 -2.70
C ARG A 351 13.33 3.58 -2.67
N SER A 352 13.43 4.82 -2.20
CA SER A 352 14.70 5.57 -2.11
C SER A 352 15.40 5.46 -0.75
N LEU A 353 14.86 4.69 0.21
CA LEU A 353 15.39 4.61 1.56
C LEU A 353 16.72 3.86 1.58
N THR A 354 17.76 4.51 2.11
CA THR A 354 19.10 3.91 2.29
C THR A 354 19.60 4.00 3.73
N ASP A 355 19.14 4.99 4.52
CA ASP A 355 19.50 5.16 5.93
C ASP A 355 18.28 4.96 6.83
N PHE A 356 18.13 3.75 7.37
CA PHE A 356 17.02 3.38 8.24
C PHE A 356 17.53 3.11 9.66
N LYS A 357 17.05 3.87 10.65
CA LYS A 357 17.52 3.78 12.04
C LYS A 357 16.39 3.42 12.99
N ILE A 358 16.53 2.28 13.64
CA ILE A 358 15.64 1.77 14.70
C ILE A 358 16.43 1.51 15.99
N SER A 359 15.72 1.41 17.11
CA SER A 359 16.32 1.08 18.42
C SER A 359 15.45 0.07 19.17
N ASP A 360 15.92 -0.39 20.32
CA ASP A 360 15.15 -1.27 21.21
C ASP A 360 13.83 -0.67 21.73
N LYS A 361 13.58 0.63 21.55
CA LYS A 361 12.25 1.22 21.84
C LYS A 361 11.19 0.75 20.85
N PHE A 362 11.58 0.40 19.62
CA PHE A 362 10.67 -0.13 18.62
C PHE A 362 10.30 -1.57 18.98
N LYS A 363 9.16 -1.77 19.64
CA LYS A 363 8.65 -3.07 20.10
C LYS A 363 7.62 -3.65 19.13
N THR A 364 7.73 -4.94 18.83
CA THR A 364 6.75 -5.67 18.01
C THR A 364 5.98 -6.74 18.79
N THR A 365 6.15 -6.81 20.12
CA THR A 365 5.62 -7.86 21.01
C THR A 365 4.08 -8.01 20.98
N ASN A 366 3.36 -7.00 20.51
CA ASN A 366 1.90 -6.98 20.39
C ASN A 366 1.39 -7.00 18.94
N VAL A 367 2.29 -7.03 17.96
CA VAL A 367 1.94 -6.97 16.54
C VAL A 367 1.39 -8.32 16.08
N THR A 368 0.25 -8.28 15.38
CA THR A 368 -0.39 -9.46 14.78
C THR A 368 -0.31 -9.45 13.24
N ASN A 369 -0.10 -8.29 12.61
CA ASN A 369 -0.02 -8.15 11.16
C ASN A 369 1.25 -7.39 10.75
N MET A 370 2.15 -8.07 10.03
CA MET A 370 3.38 -7.51 9.44
C MET A 370 3.41 -7.64 7.91
N ALA A 371 2.24 -7.86 7.29
CA ALA A 371 2.20 -8.03 5.85
C ALA A 371 2.76 -6.79 5.14
N SER A 372 3.57 -7.01 4.10
CA SER A 372 4.18 -5.97 3.27
C SER A 372 5.00 -4.90 4.00
N MET A 373 5.38 -5.12 5.26
CA MET A 373 5.97 -4.08 6.14
C MET A 373 7.17 -3.36 5.52
N PHE A 374 8.06 -4.08 4.84
CA PHE A 374 9.24 -3.56 4.14
C PHE A 374 9.21 -3.84 2.63
N SER A 375 8.04 -4.16 2.07
CA SER A 375 7.90 -4.47 0.65
C SER A 375 8.42 -3.33 -0.23
N ASN A 376 9.12 -3.64 -1.32
CA ASN A 376 9.67 -2.68 -2.28
C ASN A 376 10.58 -1.59 -1.67
N CYS A 377 11.25 -1.84 -0.54
CA CYS A 377 12.40 -1.04 -0.11
C CYS A 377 13.64 -1.38 -0.95
N ILE A 378 13.60 -1.03 -2.23
CA ILE A 378 14.49 -1.56 -3.27
C ILE A 378 15.97 -1.17 -3.12
N LEU A 379 16.29 -0.13 -2.32
CA LEU A 379 17.67 0.36 -2.13
C LEU A 379 18.30 -0.05 -0.79
N LEU A 380 17.55 -0.66 0.14
CA LEU A 380 18.15 -1.16 1.37
C LEU A 380 19.05 -2.37 1.06
N GLU A 381 20.32 -2.30 1.49
CA GLU A 381 21.27 -3.40 1.33
C GLU A 381 21.30 -4.34 2.55
N GLU A 382 20.97 -3.85 3.73
CA GLU A 382 20.91 -4.61 4.97
C GLU A 382 19.69 -4.17 5.77
N LEU A 383 19.07 -5.12 6.47
CA LEU A 383 17.98 -4.85 7.40
C LEU A 383 18.20 -5.61 8.72
N ASP A 384 18.46 -4.86 9.79
CA ASP A 384 18.60 -5.39 11.14
C ASP A 384 17.25 -5.40 11.88
N LEU A 385 16.77 -6.59 12.22
CA LEU A 385 15.54 -6.85 13.00
C LEU A 385 15.85 -7.63 14.29
N SER A 386 17.06 -7.51 14.82
CA SER A 386 17.53 -8.23 16.04
C SER A 386 16.69 -7.93 17.29
N ASN A 387 15.96 -6.82 17.31
CA ASN A 387 15.04 -6.42 18.38
C ASN A 387 13.57 -6.87 18.16
N PHE A 388 13.24 -7.53 17.05
CA PHE A 388 11.86 -7.93 16.74
C PHE A 388 11.43 -9.17 17.54
N ASP A 389 10.24 -9.09 18.14
CA ASP A 389 9.50 -10.21 18.71
C ASP A 389 8.23 -10.43 17.90
N THR A 390 8.14 -11.58 17.23
CA THR A 390 7.03 -11.91 16.32
C THR A 390 6.11 -12.99 16.87
N ARG A 391 6.21 -13.34 18.16
CA ARG A 391 5.46 -14.46 18.76
C ARG A 391 3.93 -14.33 18.65
N LYS A 392 3.40 -13.13 18.46
CA LYS A 392 1.95 -12.87 18.25
C LYS A 392 1.56 -12.63 16.78
N VAL A 393 2.52 -12.64 15.85
CA VAL A 393 2.28 -12.36 14.44
C VAL A 393 1.49 -13.50 13.80
N ILE A 394 0.46 -13.14 13.04
CA ILE A 394 -0.45 -14.05 12.32
C ILE A 394 -0.12 -14.06 10.83
N THR A 395 0.39 -12.96 10.27
CA THR A 395 0.74 -12.87 8.85
C THR A 395 2.03 -12.09 8.61
N THR A 396 2.90 -12.67 7.78
CA THR A 396 4.13 -12.08 7.24
C THR A 396 4.10 -12.04 5.71
N SER A 397 2.90 -12.17 5.12
CA SER A 397 2.63 -12.05 3.68
C SER A 397 3.41 -10.89 3.07
N ALA A 398 4.27 -11.17 2.09
CA ALA A 398 5.03 -10.18 1.34
C ALA A 398 5.91 -9.23 2.18
N MET A 399 6.23 -9.57 3.44
CA MET A 399 6.92 -8.68 4.39
C MET A 399 8.17 -8.02 3.81
N PHE A 400 8.98 -8.77 3.05
CA PHE A 400 10.21 -8.30 2.39
C PHE A 400 10.11 -8.34 0.85
N SER A 401 8.91 -8.54 0.28
CA SER A 401 8.73 -8.72 -1.16
C SER A 401 9.28 -7.53 -1.94
N GLY A 402 10.12 -7.78 -2.92
CA GLY A 402 10.69 -6.77 -3.81
C GLY A 402 11.84 -5.97 -3.21
N MET A 403 12.39 -6.35 -2.05
CA MET A 403 13.65 -5.78 -1.54
C MET A 403 14.84 -6.23 -2.42
N SER A 404 14.90 -5.74 -3.66
CA SER A 404 15.75 -6.32 -4.69
C SER A 404 17.25 -6.18 -4.45
N ASN A 405 17.69 -5.20 -3.66
CA ASN A 405 19.11 -4.99 -3.32
C ASN A 405 19.50 -5.50 -1.92
N VAL A 406 18.57 -6.07 -1.15
CA VAL A 406 18.91 -6.57 0.20
C VAL A 406 19.86 -7.75 0.08
N LYS A 407 21.01 -7.67 0.74
CA LYS A 407 22.04 -8.72 0.78
C LYS A 407 21.90 -9.57 2.03
N LYS A 408 21.47 -8.95 3.14
CA LYS A 408 21.35 -9.58 4.46
C LYS A 408 20.15 -9.04 5.24
N ILE A 409 19.41 -9.96 5.86
CA ILE A 409 18.36 -9.64 6.84
C ILE A 409 18.74 -10.33 8.14
N ILE A 410 18.91 -9.56 9.22
CA ILE A 410 19.29 -10.08 10.54
C ILE A 410 18.00 -10.26 11.35
N LEU A 411 17.66 -11.50 11.67
CA LEU A 411 16.47 -11.81 12.47
C LEU A 411 16.83 -11.96 13.96
N SER A 412 15.89 -11.59 14.83
CA SER A 412 16.00 -11.85 16.27
C SER A 412 15.82 -13.34 16.60
N PRO A 413 16.40 -13.87 17.69
CA PRO A 413 15.99 -15.15 18.26
C PRO A 413 14.49 -15.21 18.64
N ASN A 414 13.87 -14.06 18.90
CA ASN A 414 12.42 -13.95 19.15
C ASN A 414 11.58 -13.80 17.87
N PHE A 415 12.19 -13.90 16.69
CA PHE A 415 11.49 -13.96 15.40
C PHE A 415 10.88 -15.35 15.21
N GLN A 416 9.80 -15.60 15.95
CA GLN A 416 9.06 -16.85 15.99
C GLN A 416 7.84 -16.79 15.07
N THR A 417 7.55 -17.88 14.37
CA THR A 417 6.45 -17.93 13.39
C THR A 417 5.34 -18.93 13.71
N SER A 418 5.32 -19.49 14.93
CA SER A 418 4.38 -20.54 15.36
C SER A 418 2.89 -20.16 15.34
N ASN A 419 2.57 -18.87 15.22
CA ASN A 419 1.21 -18.35 15.05
C ASN A 419 0.91 -17.84 13.63
N VAL A 420 1.91 -17.82 12.75
CA VAL A 420 1.76 -17.33 11.38
C VAL A 420 0.98 -18.36 10.56
N THR A 421 -0.03 -17.89 9.85
CA THR A 421 -0.85 -18.71 8.94
C THR A 421 -0.58 -18.40 7.46
N ASN A 422 -0.02 -17.23 7.15
CA ASN A 422 0.26 -16.80 5.78
C ASN A 422 1.69 -16.23 5.65
N MET A 423 2.50 -16.87 4.80
CA MET A 423 3.87 -16.48 4.44
C MET A 423 4.05 -16.28 2.93
N ASN A 424 2.96 -16.09 2.18
CA ASN A 424 3.04 -15.96 0.75
C ASN A 424 3.96 -14.78 0.37
N SER A 425 4.83 -15.01 -0.62
CA SER A 425 5.74 -13.99 -1.15
C SER A 425 6.66 -13.31 -0.13
N MET A 426 6.87 -13.88 1.08
CA MET A 426 7.59 -13.21 2.17
C MET A 426 8.95 -12.64 1.74
N PHE A 427 9.72 -13.38 0.95
CA PHE A 427 11.02 -12.99 0.38
C PHE A 427 11.00 -12.89 -1.15
N ASN A 428 9.83 -12.85 -1.77
CA ASN A 428 9.68 -12.77 -3.23
C ASN A 428 10.47 -11.60 -3.83
N ASN A 429 11.23 -11.82 -4.89
CA ASN A 429 12.12 -10.82 -5.52
C ASN A 429 13.13 -10.15 -4.57
N CYS A 430 13.62 -10.87 -3.54
CA CYS A 430 14.84 -10.49 -2.81
C CYS A 430 16.08 -10.92 -3.60
N ASN A 431 16.28 -10.33 -4.79
CA ASN A 431 17.19 -10.85 -5.81
C ASN A 431 18.65 -10.96 -5.35
N GLN A 432 19.10 -10.04 -4.49
CA GLN A 432 20.48 -9.96 -4.00
C GLN A 432 20.72 -10.68 -2.66
N LEU A 433 19.68 -11.25 -2.04
CA LEU A 433 19.79 -11.90 -0.73
C LEU A 433 20.78 -13.07 -0.79
N GLN A 434 21.78 -13.05 0.10
CA GLN A 434 22.91 -14.00 0.07
C GLN A 434 22.75 -15.13 1.07
N GLU A 435 22.19 -14.82 2.24
CA GLU A 435 21.92 -15.75 3.33
C GLU A 435 20.65 -15.31 4.09
N ILE A 436 19.97 -16.28 4.70
CA ILE A 436 18.88 -16.04 5.64
C ILE A 436 18.86 -17.17 6.66
N ASP A 437 18.90 -16.83 7.96
CA ASP A 437 18.74 -17.81 9.04
C ASP A 437 17.25 -18.02 9.30
N LEU A 438 16.79 -19.26 9.12
CA LEU A 438 15.39 -19.68 9.33
C LEU A 438 15.24 -20.63 10.52
N SER A 439 16.26 -20.77 11.35
CA SER A 439 16.29 -21.77 12.44
C SER A 439 15.22 -21.56 13.52
N SER A 440 14.72 -20.32 13.66
CA SER A 440 13.61 -19.96 14.56
C SER A 440 12.22 -20.15 13.96
N PHE A 441 12.09 -20.57 12.70
CA PHE A 441 10.79 -20.67 12.03
C PHE A 441 10.06 -21.94 12.47
N ASP A 442 8.83 -21.75 12.96
CA ASP A 442 7.86 -22.82 13.22
C ASP A 442 6.66 -22.62 12.30
N THR A 443 6.64 -23.36 11.20
CA THR A 443 5.66 -23.13 10.13
C THR A 443 4.42 -24.01 10.23
N ARG A 444 4.21 -24.73 11.34
CA ARG A 444 3.16 -25.77 11.46
C ARG A 444 1.72 -25.29 11.23
N LYS A 445 1.47 -23.98 11.32
CA LYS A 445 0.15 -23.36 11.09
C LYS A 445 0.03 -22.66 9.74
N VAL A 446 1.11 -22.60 8.95
CA VAL A 446 1.14 -21.88 7.69
C VAL A 446 0.39 -22.67 6.62
N THR A 447 -0.60 -22.04 6.01
CA THR A 447 -1.42 -22.64 4.94
C THR A 447 -1.00 -22.18 3.54
N ASP A 448 -0.32 -21.03 3.42
CA ASP A 448 0.11 -20.43 2.15
C ASP A 448 1.59 -20.02 2.16
N PHE A 449 2.37 -20.68 1.29
CA PHE A 449 3.79 -20.45 1.00
C PHE A 449 4.01 -19.98 -0.45
N THR A 450 2.94 -19.62 -1.17
CA THR A 450 3.02 -19.26 -2.60
C THR A 450 4.09 -18.21 -2.83
N ASN A 451 5.04 -18.50 -3.72
CA ASN A 451 6.16 -17.63 -4.08
C ASN A 451 7.06 -17.17 -2.91
N MET A 452 7.09 -17.87 -1.77
CA MET A 452 7.80 -17.41 -0.56
C MET A 452 9.26 -16.98 -0.83
N PHE A 453 10.01 -17.77 -1.61
CA PHE A 453 11.41 -17.48 -2.02
C PHE A 453 11.54 -17.22 -3.52
N ASN A 454 10.44 -16.90 -4.21
CA ASN A 454 10.49 -16.70 -5.65
C ASN A 454 11.49 -15.59 -6.02
N ALA A 455 12.31 -15.84 -7.04
CA ALA A 455 13.33 -14.91 -7.54
C ALA A 455 14.36 -14.44 -6.48
N CYS A 456 14.60 -15.21 -5.40
CA CYS A 456 15.77 -15.04 -4.53
C CYS A 456 17.05 -15.49 -5.25
N SER A 457 17.41 -14.79 -6.34
CA SER A 457 18.32 -15.30 -7.37
C SER A 457 19.77 -15.47 -6.92
N ASN A 458 20.19 -14.83 -5.83
CA ASN A 458 21.57 -14.83 -5.35
C ASN A 458 21.80 -15.80 -4.17
N LEU A 459 20.75 -16.42 -3.61
CA LEU A 459 20.90 -17.49 -2.65
C LEU A 459 21.59 -18.68 -3.31
N THR A 460 22.65 -19.19 -2.66
CA THR A 460 23.42 -20.35 -3.13
C THR A 460 23.07 -21.63 -2.38
N SER A 461 22.59 -21.51 -1.15
CA SER A 461 22.03 -22.57 -0.32
C SER A 461 20.77 -22.06 0.39
N LEU A 462 19.82 -22.96 0.63
CA LEU A 462 18.64 -22.68 1.44
C LEU A 462 18.35 -23.89 2.34
N ASP A 463 18.32 -23.66 3.65
CA ASP A 463 17.91 -24.65 4.63
C ASP A 463 16.48 -24.37 5.10
N VAL A 464 15.57 -25.28 4.78
CA VAL A 464 14.17 -25.30 5.26
C VAL A 464 13.87 -26.59 6.02
N SER A 465 14.89 -27.20 6.64
CA SER A 465 14.77 -28.46 7.38
C SER A 465 13.83 -28.38 8.58
N THR A 466 13.64 -27.18 9.13
CA THR A 466 12.72 -26.91 10.25
C THR A 466 11.26 -26.78 9.81
N PHE A 467 10.99 -26.64 8.51
CA PHE A 467 9.65 -26.36 8.03
C PHE A 467 8.73 -27.57 8.21
N ASN A 468 7.60 -27.32 8.87
CA ASN A 468 6.45 -28.21 8.86
C ASN A 468 5.40 -27.63 7.92
N THR A 469 5.14 -28.30 6.81
CA THR A 469 4.19 -27.86 5.77
C THR A 469 2.92 -28.70 5.74
N SER A 470 2.61 -29.48 6.79
CA SER A 470 1.46 -30.40 6.81
C SER A 470 0.10 -29.72 6.69
N GLU A 471 0.02 -28.43 7.04
CA GLU A 471 -1.17 -27.59 6.89
C GLU A 471 -1.19 -26.77 5.59
N SER A 472 -0.13 -26.85 4.77
CA SER A 472 -0.01 -26.07 3.53
C SER A 472 -0.99 -26.55 2.46
N ILE A 473 -1.82 -25.63 1.98
CA ILE A 473 -2.73 -25.83 0.86
C ILE A 473 -2.11 -25.25 -0.42
N SER A 474 -1.34 -24.17 -0.31
CA SER A 474 -0.76 -23.43 -1.43
C SER A 474 0.75 -23.26 -1.26
N MET A 475 1.52 -23.75 -2.24
CA MET A 475 2.99 -23.67 -2.27
C MET A 475 3.53 -23.52 -3.71
N ALA A 476 2.68 -23.04 -4.62
CA ALA A 476 3.07 -22.80 -6.00
C ALA A 476 4.21 -21.78 -6.07
N GLY A 477 5.22 -22.07 -6.90
CA GLY A 477 6.38 -21.20 -7.08
C GLY A 477 7.24 -20.95 -5.83
N MET A 478 7.10 -21.73 -4.76
CA MET A 478 7.78 -21.49 -3.48
C MET A 478 9.29 -21.26 -3.63
N PHE A 479 9.96 -22.04 -4.48
CA PHE A 479 11.39 -21.96 -4.74
C PHE A 479 11.72 -21.47 -6.16
N SER A 480 10.76 -20.94 -6.91
CA SER A 480 10.96 -20.62 -8.32
C SER A 480 11.98 -19.51 -8.55
N GLY A 481 12.88 -19.68 -9.51
CA GLY A 481 13.77 -18.63 -10.00
C GLY A 481 14.96 -18.40 -9.08
N MET A 482 15.32 -19.38 -8.25
CA MET A 482 16.51 -19.34 -7.41
C MET A 482 17.75 -19.70 -8.27
N LEU A 483 18.12 -18.76 -9.17
CA LEU A 483 19.05 -18.99 -10.29
C LEU A 483 20.43 -19.53 -9.88
N ASN A 484 20.90 -19.20 -8.68
CA ASN A 484 22.22 -19.61 -8.16
C ASN A 484 22.16 -20.72 -7.11
N LEU A 485 20.98 -21.25 -6.80
CA LEU A 485 20.81 -22.27 -5.77
C LEU A 485 21.48 -23.58 -6.18
N THR A 486 22.38 -24.06 -5.32
CA THR A 486 23.12 -25.32 -5.50
C THR A 486 22.79 -26.36 -4.44
N SER A 487 22.28 -25.93 -3.29
CA SER A 487 21.86 -26.79 -2.18
C SER A 487 20.49 -26.37 -1.64
N LEU A 488 19.55 -27.30 -1.55
CA LEU A 488 18.26 -27.12 -0.90
C LEU A 488 18.07 -28.25 0.12
N GLU A 489 18.01 -27.91 1.40
CA GLU A 489 17.80 -28.88 2.46
C GLU A 489 16.33 -28.92 2.88
N LEU A 490 15.67 -30.04 2.59
CA LEU A 490 14.29 -30.30 2.98
C LEU A 490 14.25 -31.12 4.27
N GLY A 491 13.37 -30.76 5.19
CA GLY A 491 13.19 -31.47 6.45
C GLY A 491 12.20 -32.63 6.34
N HIS A 492 12.27 -33.58 7.28
CA HIS A 492 11.33 -34.71 7.35
C HIS A 492 9.85 -34.31 7.54
N ASN A 493 9.59 -33.08 8.01
CA ASN A 493 8.24 -32.53 8.18
C ASN A 493 7.74 -31.73 6.96
N PHE A 494 8.53 -31.67 5.88
CA PHE A 494 8.11 -31.04 4.63
C PHE A 494 7.12 -31.97 3.90
N ASN A 495 5.85 -31.77 4.20
CA ASN A 495 4.71 -32.57 3.77
C ASN A 495 3.85 -31.80 2.75
N THR A 496 3.54 -32.43 1.61
CA THR A 496 2.75 -31.82 0.53
C THR A 496 1.33 -32.40 0.39
N SER A 497 0.89 -33.23 1.33
CA SER A 497 -0.36 -34.01 1.23
C SER A 497 -1.62 -33.17 1.10
N LYS A 498 -1.61 -31.91 1.57
CA LYS A 498 -2.72 -30.95 1.42
C LYS A 498 -2.56 -29.98 0.25
N ALA A 499 -1.40 -29.97 -0.42
CA ALA A 499 -1.13 -29.07 -1.52
C ALA A 499 -2.02 -29.39 -2.73
N ASN A 500 -2.68 -28.36 -3.27
CA ASN A 500 -3.52 -28.50 -4.48
C ASN A 500 -2.72 -28.33 -5.78
N SER A 501 -1.58 -27.66 -5.73
CA SER A 501 -0.80 -27.26 -6.90
C SER A 501 0.67 -27.16 -6.54
N LEU A 502 1.52 -27.73 -7.40
CA LEU A 502 2.98 -27.59 -7.39
C LEU A 502 3.46 -26.80 -8.61
N TYR A 503 2.56 -26.01 -9.21
CA TYR A 503 2.86 -25.14 -10.35
C TYR A 503 4.12 -24.31 -10.10
N ASN A 504 5.06 -24.37 -11.04
CA ASN A 504 6.33 -23.66 -11.01
C ASN A 504 7.21 -23.89 -9.76
N MET A 505 6.97 -24.90 -8.91
CA MET A 505 7.61 -24.95 -7.58
C MET A 505 9.15 -24.80 -7.60
N PHE A 506 9.82 -25.40 -8.58
CA PHE A 506 11.27 -25.33 -8.83
C PHE A 506 11.62 -24.72 -10.21
N PHE A 507 10.69 -23.94 -10.77
CA PHE A 507 10.85 -23.36 -12.10
C PHE A 507 12.08 -22.47 -12.14
N ASN A 508 12.98 -22.72 -13.10
CA ASN A 508 14.15 -21.91 -13.41
C ASN A 508 15.22 -21.91 -12.30
N ASP A 509 15.33 -22.99 -11.53
CA ASP A 509 16.38 -23.22 -10.53
C ASP A 509 17.62 -23.85 -11.19
N ARG A 510 18.33 -23.03 -11.95
CA ARG A 510 19.27 -23.46 -13.00
C ARG A 510 20.47 -24.26 -12.52
N LYS A 511 20.91 -24.08 -11.27
CA LYS A 511 22.15 -24.66 -10.73
C LYS A 511 21.95 -25.86 -9.81
N LEU A 512 20.71 -26.24 -9.49
CA LEU A 512 20.44 -27.43 -8.71
C LEU A 512 20.81 -28.68 -9.52
N VAL A 513 21.66 -29.54 -8.95
CA VAL A 513 22.14 -30.76 -9.61
C VAL A 513 21.34 -31.99 -9.19
N SER A 514 20.82 -31.99 -7.96
CA SER A 514 20.11 -33.12 -7.37
C SER A 514 18.91 -32.63 -6.59
N LEU A 515 17.78 -33.34 -6.69
CA LEU A 515 16.59 -33.14 -5.87
C LEU A 515 16.00 -34.49 -5.46
N ASP A 516 15.90 -34.71 -4.14
CA ASP A 516 15.18 -35.85 -3.59
C ASP A 516 13.81 -35.40 -3.07
N LEU A 517 12.74 -35.84 -3.73
CA LEU A 517 11.36 -35.52 -3.38
C LEU A 517 10.59 -36.77 -2.95
N SER A 518 11.28 -37.85 -2.53
CA SER A 518 10.64 -39.11 -2.09
C SER A 518 9.68 -38.97 -0.91
N GLN A 519 9.77 -37.88 -0.15
CA GLN A 519 8.85 -37.57 0.94
C GLN A 519 7.60 -36.78 0.49
N PHE A 520 7.51 -36.36 -0.77
CA PHE A 520 6.35 -35.62 -1.26
C PHE A 520 5.15 -36.56 -1.40
N ASP A 521 4.03 -36.13 -0.84
CA ASP A 521 2.72 -36.74 -1.01
C ASP A 521 1.88 -35.85 -1.94
N THR A 522 1.69 -36.28 -3.18
CA THR A 522 1.05 -35.48 -4.23
C THR A 522 -0.39 -35.90 -4.52
N ARG A 523 -1.02 -36.74 -3.68
CA ARG A 523 -2.35 -37.33 -3.92
C ARG A 523 -3.49 -36.34 -4.14
N ASN A 524 -3.28 -35.09 -3.74
CA ASN A 524 -4.25 -33.99 -3.86
C ASN A 524 -3.86 -32.93 -4.89
N VAL A 525 -2.69 -33.06 -5.52
CA VAL A 525 -2.20 -32.10 -6.52
C VAL A 525 -2.96 -32.29 -7.83
N THR A 526 -3.49 -31.19 -8.37
CA THR A 526 -4.16 -31.17 -9.68
C THR A 526 -3.34 -30.48 -10.77
N ASN A 527 -2.35 -29.67 -10.39
CA ASN A 527 -1.51 -28.93 -11.34
C ASN A 527 -0.01 -29.07 -11.01
N MET A 528 0.76 -29.61 -11.95
CA MET A 528 2.22 -29.74 -11.90
C MET A 528 2.91 -29.03 -13.07
N ALA A 529 2.21 -28.13 -13.76
CA ALA A 529 2.75 -27.44 -14.91
C ALA A 529 4.03 -26.69 -14.56
N SER A 530 5.05 -26.86 -15.41
CA SER A 530 6.34 -26.18 -15.33
C SER A 530 7.12 -26.36 -14.00
N MET A 531 6.81 -27.41 -13.22
CA MET A 531 7.40 -27.64 -11.90
C MET A 531 8.94 -27.67 -11.93
N PHE A 532 9.55 -28.25 -12.97
CA PHE A 532 11.00 -28.41 -13.12
C PHE A 532 11.56 -27.71 -14.38
N SER A 533 10.79 -26.83 -15.02
CA SER A 533 11.26 -26.20 -16.27
C SER A 533 12.54 -25.39 -16.05
N TYR A 534 13.44 -25.42 -17.04
CA TYR A 534 14.69 -24.68 -17.08
C TYR A 534 15.68 -25.02 -15.94
N MET A 535 15.55 -26.20 -15.34
CA MET A 535 16.56 -26.74 -14.41
C MET A 535 17.74 -27.35 -15.20
N PHE A 536 18.57 -26.51 -15.80
CA PHE A 536 19.60 -26.91 -16.76
C PHE A 536 20.67 -27.86 -16.21
N GLU A 537 20.97 -27.79 -14.91
CA GLU A 537 22.00 -28.60 -14.25
C GLU A 537 21.47 -29.87 -13.58
N LEU A 538 20.15 -30.08 -13.54
CA LEU A 538 19.52 -31.20 -12.82
C LEU A 538 19.89 -32.54 -13.49
N LYS A 539 20.50 -33.43 -12.70
CA LYS A 539 20.94 -34.77 -13.12
C LYS A 539 20.26 -35.89 -12.33
N ASN A 540 20.00 -35.66 -11.04
CA ASN A 540 19.41 -36.64 -10.15
C ASN A 540 18.07 -36.11 -9.65
N LEU A 541 17.00 -36.85 -9.89
CA LEU A 541 15.66 -36.50 -9.45
C LEU A 541 14.93 -37.73 -8.92
N ASN A 542 14.51 -37.68 -7.66
CA ASN A 542 13.69 -38.73 -7.06
C ASN A 542 12.24 -38.27 -6.94
N ILE A 543 11.36 -38.83 -7.77
CA ILE A 543 9.90 -38.58 -7.82
C ILE A 543 9.10 -39.87 -7.62
N SER A 544 9.71 -40.87 -6.96
CA SER A 544 9.13 -42.22 -6.79
C SER A 544 7.85 -42.24 -5.95
N SER A 545 7.63 -41.24 -5.10
CA SER A 545 6.45 -41.14 -4.23
C SER A 545 5.25 -40.44 -4.87
N PHE A 546 5.39 -39.90 -6.09
CA PHE A 546 4.36 -39.07 -6.69
C PHE A 546 3.12 -39.90 -7.04
N ASP A 547 1.97 -39.52 -6.47
CA ASP A 547 0.64 -39.93 -6.93
C ASP A 547 0.09 -38.83 -7.85
N THR A 548 -0.08 -39.15 -9.13
CA THR A 548 -0.55 -38.21 -10.15
C THR A 548 -2.01 -38.44 -10.55
N SER A 549 -2.75 -39.31 -9.88
CA SER A 549 -4.12 -39.73 -10.26
C SER A 549 -5.15 -38.58 -10.28
N LYS A 550 -4.82 -37.42 -9.70
CA LYS A 550 -5.63 -36.19 -9.73
C LYS A 550 -5.06 -35.08 -10.61
N VAL A 551 -3.87 -35.25 -11.20
CA VAL A 551 -3.22 -34.21 -12.00
C VAL A 551 -3.97 -34.04 -13.32
N GLU A 552 -4.33 -32.80 -13.63
CA GLU A 552 -5.05 -32.40 -14.84
C GLU A 552 -4.15 -31.72 -15.89
N SER A 553 -3.04 -31.12 -15.43
CA SER A 553 -2.07 -30.43 -16.30
C SER A 553 -0.63 -30.74 -15.89
N MET A 554 0.16 -31.15 -16.90
CA MET A 554 1.62 -31.34 -16.82
C MET A 554 2.34 -30.46 -17.87
N TYR A 555 1.68 -29.39 -18.32
CA TYR A 555 2.22 -28.47 -19.32
C TYR A 555 3.66 -28.05 -18.95
N ARG A 556 4.61 -28.33 -19.85
CA ARG A 556 6.03 -27.98 -19.69
C ARG A 556 6.71 -28.51 -18.43
N MET A 557 6.21 -29.57 -17.77
CA MET A 557 6.73 -29.99 -16.46
C MET A 557 8.27 -30.14 -16.40
N PHE A 558 8.91 -30.67 -17.44
CA PHE A 558 10.37 -30.82 -17.56
C PHE A 558 10.97 -29.99 -18.70
N TYR A 559 10.30 -28.92 -19.12
CA TYR A 559 10.72 -28.11 -20.27
C TYR A 559 12.16 -27.59 -20.12
N SER A 560 13.03 -27.90 -21.07
CA SER A 560 14.45 -27.54 -21.08
C SER A 560 15.24 -28.03 -19.86
N THR A 561 14.89 -29.20 -19.31
CA THR A 561 15.68 -29.89 -18.26
C THR A 561 16.76 -30.74 -18.91
N SER A 562 17.83 -30.10 -19.38
CA SER A 562 18.70 -30.66 -20.41
C SER A 562 19.65 -31.79 -19.98
N LYS A 563 19.87 -32.01 -18.68
CA LYS A 563 20.86 -32.98 -18.15
C LYS A 563 20.28 -34.23 -17.47
N LEU A 564 18.96 -34.35 -17.39
CA LEU A 564 18.33 -35.59 -16.94
C LEU A 564 18.44 -36.66 -18.03
N GLU A 565 19.10 -37.78 -17.70
CA GLU A 565 19.37 -38.86 -18.65
C GLU A 565 18.30 -39.95 -18.66
N ASN A 566 17.65 -40.17 -17.51
CA ASN A 566 16.70 -41.26 -17.29
C ASN A 566 15.51 -40.76 -16.48
N LEU A 567 14.29 -41.17 -16.85
CA LEU A 567 13.09 -40.91 -16.05
C LEU A 567 12.18 -42.14 -16.03
N ASP A 568 11.66 -42.46 -14.84
CA ASP A 568 10.68 -43.52 -14.63
C ASP A 568 9.32 -42.91 -14.25
N PHE A 569 8.34 -43.11 -15.12
CA PHE A 569 6.94 -42.71 -15.00
C PHE A 569 6.02 -43.93 -14.86
N SER A 570 6.54 -45.14 -14.68
CA SER A 570 5.71 -46.36 -14.68
C SER A 570 4.65 -46.41 -13.58
N HIS A 571 4.85 -45.65 -12.49
CA HIS A 571 3.88 -45.47 -11.41
C HIS A 571 2.90 -44.31 -11.62
N PHE A 572 3.15 -43.40 -12.57
CA PHE A 572 2.30 -42.24 -12.81
C PHE A 572 0.97 -42.66 -13.43
N ASP A 573 -0.14 -42.28 -12.79
CA ASP A 573 -1.48 -42.30 -13.38
C ASP A 573 -1.76 -40.93 -14.00
N THR A 574 -1.77 -40.86 -15.33
CA THR A 574 -2.04 -39.63 -16.09
C THR A 574 -3.43 -39.61 -16.71
N SER A 575 -4.35 -40.47 -16.27
CA SER A 575 -5.69 -40.64 -16.85
C SER A 575 -6.55 -39.37 -16.84
N LYS A 576 -6.25 -38.41 -15.95
CA LYS A 576 -6.92 -37.11 -15.86
C LYS A 576 -6.17 -35.96 -16.54
N VAL A 577 -4.99 -36.20 -17.09
CA VAL A 577 -4.19 -35.14 -17.74
C VAL A 577 -4.80 -34.83 -19.11
N HIS A 578 -5.11 -33.55 -19.35
CA HIS A 578 -5.68 -33.07 -20.61
C HIS A 578 -4.65 -32.38 -21.51
N ASN A 579 -3.59 -31.81 -20.90
CA ASN A 579 -2.55 -31.04 -21.56
C ASN A 579 -1.16 -31.60 -21.20
N MET A 580 -0.48 -32.18 -22.20
CA MET A 580 0.90 -32.68 -22.13
C MET A 580 1.84 -31.88 -23.06
N GLN A 581 1.43 -30.68 -23.46
CA GLN A 581 2.25 -29.84 -24.33
C GLN A 581 3.62 -29.59 -23.69
N ASP A 582 4.66 -29.82 -24.49
CA ASP A 582 6.07 -29.57 -24.17
C ASP A 582 6.59 -30.26 -22.88
N ILE A 583 5.95 -31.33 -22.38
CA ILE A 583 6.30 -31.93 -21.08
C ILE A 583 7.79 -32.36 -20.99
N PHE A 584 8.35 -32.96 -22.06
CA PHE A 584 9.76 -33.38 -22.14
C PHE A 584 10.57 -32.55 -23.14
N SER A 585 10.01 -31.44 -23.62
CA SER A 585 10.64 -30.62 -24.66
C SER A 585 11.97 -30.05 -24.16
N GLY A 586 13.04 -30.17 -24.96
CA GLY A 586 14.38 -29.66 -24.62
C GLY A 586 15.18 -30.54 -23.65
N MET A 587 14.70 -31.75 -23.32
CA MET A 587 15.48 -32.72 -22.52
C MET A 587 16.56 -33.41 -23.38
N ALA A 588 17.59 -32.66 -23.76
CA ALA A 588 18.60 -33.09 -24.73
C ALA A 588 19.40 -34.34 -24.32
N ALA A 589 19.65 -34.57 -23.02
CA ALA A 589 20.36 -35.74 -22.50
C ALA A 589 19.47 -36.97 -22.25
N LEU A 590 18.13 -36.85 -22.37
CA LEU A 590 17.21 -37.95 -22.10
C LEU A 590 17.51 -39.11 -23.05
N SER A 591 17.96 -40.22 -22.49
CA SER A 591 18.40 -41.42 -23.23
C SER A 591 17.51 -42.63 -22.96
N SER A 592 16.82 -42.65 -21.80
CA SER A 592 15.81 -43.65 -21.46
C SER A 592 14.61 -43.01 -20.77
N ILE A 593 13.41 -43.46 -21.15
CA ILE A 593 12.17 -43.09 -20.48
C ILE A 593 11.27 -44.33 -20.32
N ASN A 594 10.86 -44.61 -19.09
CA ASN A 594 9.94 -45.70 -18.78
C ASN A 594 8.55 -45.13 -18.51
N LEU A 595 7.63 -45.21 -19.47
CA LEU A 595 6.26 -44.72 -19.30
C LEU A 595 5.36 -45.73 -18.57
N GLY A 596 5.66 -47.03 -18.63
CA GLY A 596 4.88 -48.09 -17.97
C GLY A 596 3.37 -48.12 -18.32
N GLY A 597 2.63 -49.04 -17.71
CA GLY A 597 1.22 -49.29 -18.06
C GLY A 597 0.19 -48.33 -17.48
N ARG A 598 0.55 -47.55 -16.44
CA ARG A 598 -0.37 -46.59 -15.80
C ARG A 598 -0.38 -45.22 -16.47
N PHE A 599 0.65 -44.90 -17.25
CA PHE A 599 0.74 -43.66 -18.00
C PHE A 599 -0.24 -43.67 -19.18
N SER A 600 -1.41 -43.09 -18.95
CA SER A 600 -2.52 -43.04 -19.91
C SER A 600 -2.61 -41.68 -20.60
N THR A 601 -2.81 -41.70 -21.92
CA THR A 601 -3.05 -40.48 -22.71
C THR A 601 -4.49 -40.35 -23.20
N ALA A 602 -5.40 -41.21 -22.73
CA ALA A 602 -6.78 -41.31 -23.24
C ALA A 602 -7.62 -40.02 -23.06
N SER A 603 -7.24 -39.15 -22.12
CA SER A 603 -7.89 -37.86 -21.87
C SER A 603 -7.14 -36.67 -22.47
N VAL A 604 -5.96 -36.89 -23.05
CA VAL A 604 -5.09 -35.83 -23.57
C VAL A 604 -5.64 -35.29 -24.88
N THR A 605 -5.66 -33.97 -25.01
CA THR A 605 -6.10 -33.26 -26.22
C THR A 605 -4.95 -32.53 -26.93
N ASP A 606 -3.92 -32.12 -26.18
CA ASP A 606 -2.75 -31.39 -26.67
C ASP A 606 -1.44 -32.11 -26.31
N MET A 607 -0.72 -32.55 -27.33
CA MET A 607 0.62 -33.17 -27.26
C MET A 607 1.67 -32.37 -28.05
N ARG A 608 1.40 -31.09 -28.32
CA ARG A 608 2.36 -30.26 -29.09
C ARG A 608 3.72 -30.27 -28.40
N GLY A 609 4.75 -30.51 -29.20
CA GLY A 609 6.14 -30.52 -28.76
C GLY A 609 6.50 -31.46 -27.61
N MET A 610 5.68 -32.49 -27.32
CA MET A 610 5.86 -33.36 -26.14
C MET A 610 7.30 -33.89 -25.99
N PHE A 611 7.94 -34.27 -27.10
CA PHE A 611 9.32 -34.78 -27.20
C PHE A 611 10.18 -33.92 -28.15
N THR A 612 9.88 -32.62 -28.28
CA THR A 612 10.75 -31.74 -29.08
C THR A 612 12.15 -31.70 -28.45
N ASP A 613 13.21 -31.73 -29.26
CA ASP A 613 14.60 -31.60 -28.80
C ASP A 613 15.07 -32.66 -27.77
N THR A 614 14.41 -33.83 -27.71
CA THR A 614 14.89 -35.01 -26.95
C THR A 614 15.95 -35.78 -27.75
N ASN A 615 17.09 -35.14 -28.01
CA ASN A 615 18.04 -35.57 -29.03
C ASN A 615 18.79 -36.88 -28.71
N SER A 616 18.86 -37.29 -27.44
CA SER A 616 19.60 -38.48 -27.01
C SER A 616 18.81 -39.80 -27.02
N LEU A 617 17.48 -39.76 -27.17
CA LEU A 617 16.66 -40.96 -27.28
C LEU A 617 16.99 -41.71 -28.58
N THR A 618 17.24 -43.01 -28.49
CA THR A 618 17.44 -43.89 -29.66
C THR A 618 16.15 -44.60 -30.06
N GLU A 619 15.37 -45.03 -29.08
CA GLU A 619 14.08 -45.67 -29.27
C GLU A 619 13.06 -45.04 -28.31
N LEU A 620 11.81 -44.94 -28.74
CA LEU A 620 10.72 -44.41 -27.93
C LEU A 620 9.53 -45.36 -27.97
N ASP A 621 9.10 -45.83 -26.81
CA ASP A 621 7.96 -46.73 -26.66
C ASP A 621 6.70 -45.97 -26.24
N LEU A 622 5.76 -45.85 -27.18
CA LEU A 622 4.46 -45.21 -26.99
C LEU A 622 3.31 -46.23 -27.11
N SER A 623 3.57 -47.54 -26.94
CA SER A 623 2.53 -48.56 -27.12
C SER A 623 1.35 -48.45 -26.14
N ASN A 624 1.53 -47.74 -25.02
CA ASN A 624 0.44 -47.48 -24.06
C ASN A 624 -0.36 -46.21 -24.38
N PHE A 625 -0.01 -45.48 -25.44
CA PHE A 625 -0.70 -44.23 -25.78
C PHE A 625 -2.02 -44.52 -26.50
N ASN A 626 -3.10 -43.98 -25.94
CA ASN A 626 -4.38 -43.82 -26.61
C ASN A 626 -4.49 -42.37 -27.08
N THR A 627 -4.53 -42.16 -28.40
CA THR A 627 -4.52 -40.82 -29.00
C THR A 627 -5.86 -40.39 -29.59
N ALA A 628 -6.95 -41.11 -29.31
CA ALA A 628 -8.26 -40.88 -29.94
C ALA A 628 -8.83 -39.47 -29.72
N LYS A 629 -8.46 -38.81 -28.61
CA LYS A 629 -8.88 -37.43 -28.29
C LYS A 629 -7.85 -36.35 -28.66
N VAL A 630 -6.65 -36.74 -29.10
CA VAL A 630 -5.56 -35.81 -29.39
C VAL A 630 -5.87 -35.09 -30.69
N ASN A 631 -6.02 -33.76 -30.62
CA ASN A 631 -6.29 -32.92 -31.79
C ASN A 631 -5.13 -31.97 -32.15
N LYS A 632 -4.20 -31.74 -31.22
CA LYS A 632 -2.98 -30.95 -31.44
C LYS A 632 -1.72 -31.79 -31.25
N PHE A 633 -0.92 -31.91 -32.31
CA PHE A 633 0.23 -32.82 -32.40
C PHE A 633 1.46 -32.19 -33.07
N SER A 634 1.42 -30.89 -33.37
CA SER A 634 2.53 -30.20 -34.04
C SER A 634 3.84 -30.29 -33.26
N ASN A 635 4.95 -30.44 -33.97
CA ASN A 635 6.32 -30.54 -33.43
C ASN A 635 6.58 -31.69 -32.44
N MET A 636 5.68 -32.66 -32.26
CA MET A 636 5.78 -33.63 -31.15
C MET A 636 7.15 -34.31 -31.04
N PHE A 637 7.79 -34.65 -32.16
CA PHE A 637 9.13 -35.25 -32.20
C PHE A 637 10.13 -34.36 -32.94
N ALA A 638 9.86 -33.07 -33.11
CA ALA A 638 10.74 -32.17 -33.83
C ALA A 638 12.10 -32.00 -33.13
N SER A 639 13.13 -31.67 -33.90
CA SER A 639 14.40 -31.21 -33.35
C SER A 639 14.82 -29.92 -34.01
N SER A 640 15.35 -28.98 -33.24
CA SER A 640 16.07 -27.79 -33.70
C SER A 640 17.53 -28.10 -34.06
N ARG A 641 18.02 -29.32 -33.77
CA ARG A 641 19.42 -29.74 -33.90
C ARG A 641 19.56 -31.02 -34.74
N PRO A 642 19.43 -30.94 -36.08
CA PRO A 642 19.40 -32.12 -36.97
C PRO A 642 20.60 -33.06 -36.79
N LEU A 643 21.79 -32.51 -36.57
CA LEU A 643 23.03 -33.27 -36.44
C LEU A 643 23.16 -34.02 -35.10
N GLU A 644 22.36 -33.65 -34.09
CA GLU A 644 22.41 -34.25 -32.75
C GLU A 644 21.36 -35.35 -32.55
N THR A 645 20.38 -35.48 -33.44
CA THR A 645 19.29 -36.46 -33.31
C THR A 645 19.82 -37.90 -33.30
N LYS A 646 19.30 -38.74 -32.40
CA LYS A 646 19.61 -40.17 -32.28
C LYS A 646 18.39 -41.09 -32.45
N LEU A 647 17.18 -40.54 -32.57
CA LEU A 647 15.95 -41.32 -32.60
C LEU A 647 15.87 -42.15 -33.89
N GLU A 648 15.89 -43.47 -33.74
CA GLU A 648 15.89 -44.44 -34.83
C GLU A 648 14.51 -45.10 -34.98
N LYS A 649 13.79 -45.36 -33.88
CA LYS A 649 12.48 -46.01 -33.91
C LYS A 649 11.50 -45.42 -32.90
N ILE A 650 10.23 -45.38 -33.28
CA ILE A 650 9.10 -45.09 -32.39
C ILE A 650 8.15 -46.29 -32.44
N TYR A 651 7.92 -46.92 -31.29
CA TYR A 651 7.00 -48.04 -31.14
C TYR A 651 5.61 -47.53 -30.74
N VAL A 652 4.57 -48.09 -31.36
CA VAL A 652 3.16 -47.74 -31.06
C VAL A 652 2.30 -49.01 -31.06
N SER A 653 1.10 -48.92 -30.47
CA SER A 653 0.05 -49.94 -30.61
C SER A 653 -0.77 -49.74 -31.88
N GLN A 654 -1.62 -50.71 -32.24
CA GLN A 654 -2.57 -50.55 -33.33
C GLN A 654 -3.59 -49.43 -33.07
N ASP A 655 -3.81 -49.09 -31.80
CA ASP A 655 -4.76 -48.06 -31.36
C ASP A 655 -4.18 -46.63 -31.45
N PHE A 656 -2.89 -46.49 -31.81
CA PHE A 656 -2.26 -45.20 -32.04
C PHE A 656 -2.77 -44.59 -33.36
N ASN A 657 -3.84 -43.81 -33.26
CA ASN A 657 -4.49 -43.14 -34.38
C ASN A 657 -4.63 -41.65 -34.11
N ILE A 658 -3.96 -40.84 -34.93
CA ILE A 658 -3.97 -39.36 -34.87
C ILE A 658 -4.49 -38.72 -36.15
N SER A 659 -5.12 -39.51 -37.03
CA SER A 659 -5.63 -39.03 -38.33
C SER A 659 -6.70 -37.94 -38.22
N ALA A 660 -7.45 -37.92 -37.09
CA ALA A 660 -8.48 -36.93 -36.79
C ALA A 660 -7.95 -35.58 -36.28
N GLY A 661 -6.65 -35.44 -36.00
CA GLY A 661 -6.08 -34.20 -35.48
C GLY A 661 -6.12 -33.03 -36.47
N THR A 662 -6.22 -31.79 -35.96
CA THR A 662 -6.34 -30.57 -36.76
C THR A 662 -5.01 -29.81 -36.89
N GLU A 663 -4.06 -29.96 -35.96
CA GLU A 663 -2.74 -29.30 -35.98
C GLU A 663 -1.59 -30.33 -35.99
N PHE A 664 -0.90 -30.50 -37.13
CA PHE A 664 0.14 -31.53 -37.34
C PHE A 664 1.41 -31.00 -38.05
N ASN A 665 1.74 -29.72 -37.87
CA ASN A 665 2.90 -29.14 -38.55
C ASN A 665 4.20 -29.68 -37.94
N ASN A 666 5.19 -29.99 -38.78
CA ASN A 666 6.59 -30.28 -38.38
C ASN A 666 6.77 -31.44 -37.37
N VAL A 667 5.86 -32.42 -37.35
CA VAL A 667 5.88 -33.52 -36.36
C VAL A 667 7.25 -34.20 -36.25
N PHE A 668 7.89 -34.47 -37.38
CA PHE A 668 9.19 -35.18 -37.45
C PHE A 668 10.32 -34.26 -37.93
N GLN A 669 10.18 -32.95 -37.85
CA GLN A 669 11.18 -32.01 -38.35
C GLN A 669 12.58 -32.39 -37.85
N ASN A 670 13.53 -32.50 -38.79
CA ASN A 670 14.93 -32.82 -38.55
C ASN A 670 15.24 -34.22 -37.97
N GLN A 671 14.28 -35.13 -37.90
CA GLN A 671 14.49 -36.53 -37.46
C GLN A 671 15.10 -37.40 -38.57
N VAL A 672 16.35 -37.12 -38.95
CA VAL A 672 17.02 -37.73 -40.12
C VAL A 672 17.39 -39.21 -39.94
N LYS A 673 17.50 -39.68 -38.69
CA LYS A 673 17.80 -41.09 -38.36
C LYS A 673 16.57 -41.97 -38.20
N LEU A 674 15.37 -41.37 -38.05
CA LEU A 674 14.14 -42.10 -37.81
C LEU A 674 13.78 -42.99 -39.01
N ARG A 675 13.42 -44.25 -38.73
CA ARG A 675 12.95 -45.23 -39.72
C ARG A 675 11.66 -45.87 -39.24
N GLY A 676 10.73 -46.11 -40.17
CA GLY A 676 9.58 -46.97 -39.91
C GLY A 676 9.98 -48.44 -39.73
N GLY A 677 9.07 -49.26 -39.21
CA GLY A 677 9.31 -50.68 -38.90
C GLY A 677 9.73 -51.56 -40.09
N ASN A 678 9.41 -51.16 -41.33
CA ASN A 678 9.86 -51.80 -42.57
C ASN A 678 10.97 -50.99 -43.28
N GLY A 679 11.62 -50.07 -42.56
CA GLY A 679 12.72 -49.24 -43.05
C GLY A 679 12.28 -47.99 -43.84
N SER A 680 10.99 -47.64 -43.87
CA SER A 680 10.52 -46.45 -44.57
C SER A 680 11.11 -45.15 -44.00
N PHE A 681 11.47 -44.20 -44.88
CA PHE A 681 11.95 -42.87 -44.49
C PHE A 681 11.75 -41.82 -45.59
N LEU A 682 11.80 -40.54 -45.21
CA LEU A 682 11.91 -39.38 -46.11
C LEU A 682 13.30 -38.75 -46.00
N VAL A 683 13.83 -38.28 -47.14
CA VAL A 683 15.09 -37.51 -47.16
C VAL A 683 14.93 -36.19 -46.40
N ASN A 684 13.77 -35.55 -46.51
CA ASN A 684 13.39 -34.39 -45.70
C ASN A 684 12.26 -34.78 -44.73
N PRO A 685 12.55 -35.10 -43.46
CA PRO A 685 11.53 -35.44 -42.47
C PRO A 685 10.44 -34.37 -42.28
N ALA A 686 10.73 -33.10 -42.56
CA ALA A 686 9.74 -32.01 -42.45
C ALA A 686 8.65 -32.07 -43.53
N SER A 687 8.86 -32.83 -44.62
CA SER A 687 7.83 -33.02 -45.65
C SER A 687 6.85 -34.17 -45.33
N ALA A 688 6.94 -34.77 -44.15
CA ALA A 688 6.01 -35.80 -43.70
C ALA A 688 4.61 -35.19 -43.50
N ASP A 689 3.67 -35.59 -44.35
CA ASP A 689 2.25 -35.25 -44.21
C ASP A 689 1.51 -36.26 -43.30
N LYS A 690 0.19 -36.09 -43.16
CA LYS A 690 -0.65 -36.99 -42.35
C LYS A 690 -0.52 -38.47 -42.73
N THR A 691 -0.14 -38.80 -43.97
CA THR A 691 -0.03 -40.19 -44.42
C THR A 691 1.18 -40.90 -43.82
N TRP A 692 2.14 -40.19 -43.23
CA TRP A 692 3.29 -40.79 -42.54
C TRP A 692 3.03 -41.10 -41.06
N LEU A 693 1.92 -40.62 -40.50
CA LEU A 693 1.49 -40.82 -39.11
C LEU A 693 0.76 -42.17 -38.94
N ARG A 694 1.42 -43.27 -39.31
CA ARG A 694 0.89 -44.64 -39.22
C ARG A 694 1.99 -45.66 -39.01
N ILE A 695 1.58 -46.88 -38.64
CA ILE A 695 2.45 -48.06 -38.61
C ILE A 695 2.95 -48.35 -40.03
N ASP A 696 4.26 -48.49 -40.17
CA ASP A 696 4.95 -48.85 -41.40
C ASP A 696 4.72 -50.33 -41.74
N ARG A 697 4.13 -50.60 -42.91
CA ARG A 697 3.80 -51.96 -43.36
C ARG A 697 4.01 -52.11 -44.87
N PRO A 698 4.15 -53.34 -45.40
CA PRO A 698 4.24 -53.55 -46.84
C PRO A 698 3.10 -52.84 -47.59
N GLY A 699 3.45 -51.97 -48.55
CA GLY A 699 2.50 -51.18 -49.33
C GLY A 699 1.99 -49.88 -48.68
N ALA A 700 2.32 -49.58 -47.41
CA ALA A 700 1.94 -48.33 -46.75
C ALA A 700 3.07 -47.82 -45.84
N LYS A 701 3.84 -46.86 -46.36
CA LYS A 701 4.96 -46.22 -45.64
C LYS A 701 4.47 -45.43 -44.42
N GLY A 702 5.20 -45.51 -43.32
CA GLY A 702 4.97 -44.74 -42.10
C GLY A 702 6.23 -44.63 -41.23
N TYR A 703 6.19 -43.83 -40.18
CA TYR A 703 7.31 -43.69 -39.24
C TYR A 703 7.17 -44.49 -37.94
N PHE A 704 6.02 -45.12 -37.70
CA PHE A 704 5.81 -45.92 -36.50
C PHE A 704 6.09 -47.40 -36.74
N THR A 705 6.61 -48.06 -35.72
CA THR A 705 6.83 -49.52 -35.67
C THR A 705 5.77 -50.14 -34.77
N GLN A 706 5.08 -51.18 -35.25
CA GLN A 706 4.18 -51.94 -34.40
C GLN A 706 5.01 -52.72 -33.38
N LYS A 707 4.74 -52.53 -32.09
CA LYS A 707 5.37 -53.35 -31.05
C LYS A 707 4.88 -54.81 -31.17
N PRO A 708 5.77 -55.82 -31.07
CA PRO A 708 5.42 -57.24 -31.21
C PRO A 708 4.29 -57.71 -30.28
#